data_AF-A0A1F9DH43-F1
#
_entry.id   AF-A0A1F9DH43-F1
#
_cell.length_a   1.000
_cell.length_b   1.000
_cell.length_c   1.000
_cell.angle_alpha   90.00
_cell.angle_beta   90.00
_cell.angle_gamma   90.00
#
_symmetry.space_group_name_H-M   'P 1'
#
loop_
_entity.id
_entity.type
_entity.pdbx_description
1 polymer ?
#
loop_
_entity_poly.entity_id
_entity_poly.type
_entity_poly.pdbx_seq_one_letter_code
_entity_poly.pdbx_strand_id
1 'polypeptide(L)'
;MTPEEFRRKLTAILSADVKGYSRLMSEDEEGTLRTLNAYKEMMVGFIEQHRGRVVGTAGDSVLAEFVSVVDAIRCAVEIQEELKDRNKELTEERRMEFRVGVNLGDVVEEGDTIYGNGVNIAARLESLAEAGGICISGTAFDQVKNKLAFGYEYLGEQAVKNIKEPVRVYRILMEPGVAIPRVAVEKKVQPRQWHRVALSLGIVLIVIVAAVAVWRLYVRSTSPTREVASKEKMAFPLPDKPSIAVLPFVNMSDDAKQEYFSDGMTEDLITDLSKLSGLLVIARNSTFTYKGKAVKVKQVAEELGVRYVLEGSVRRAGDEVRINAQLIDAMTGHHLWAERYDGKIERIFALQDQITKKIVSALAVKLTGGEKELVVQRGTDNVAAHDEFLKGWGHYLRLTPVDFAKAAASFKKAIELDPNYGRAYAALALVHWTGATQRTLVRGLEMTWREAHLRSREYLQKAMKQPTSIAYNVSSQMYLQRRQHKEAISELERALSLDPNDPSCHQSMGFTLSMAGRPKEAIEYINRGMRLDPHNPSIYLALLGMAHFCKGELAEAAALSEKALRLNPENVGMGVQVAAFYALLGRDQEARAALETVRKKLYVYHLDIYMFYLPFRERTVADRYAEGLLKAGVSGQLSGYPPAFKENQFTGEEIRTLLFGSTITGRTIVGLNWGLQWWTDFKKNGEFSWRGATSSDSGKSRIEGDMIYTQYQKNWWGLESCATVFRNPSGTPDNKDEYFFMGDHGVWKFSPVR
;
A
#
# COMPACT_ATOMS: atom_id res chain seq x y z
N MET A 1 -36.78 -4.87 -7.17
CA MET A 1 -36.00 -3.94 -8.01
C MET A 1 -34.88 -4.75 -8.64
N THR A 2 -34.97 -4.99 -9.94
CA THR A 2 -33.93 -5.64 -10.74
C THR A 2 -32.72 -4.69 -10.82
N PRO A 3 -31.47 -5.15 -10.67
CA PRO A 3 -30.29 -4.28 -10.77
C PRO A 3 -30.11 -3.84 -12.22
N GLU A 4 -29.93 -2.53 -12.46
CA GLU A 4 -29.60 -1.98 -13.78
C GLU A 4 -28.19 -2.44 -14.19
N GLU A 5 -28.12 -3.19 -15.30
CA GLU A 5 -26.92 -3.84 -15.81
C GLU A 5 -26.22 -2.90 -16.80
N PHE A 6 -25.19 -2.16 -16.35
CA PHE A 6 -24.41 -1.27 -17.22
C PHE A 6 -23.48 -2.06 -18.15
N ARG A 7 -23.74 -2.05 -19.46
CA ARG A 7 -22.95 -2.80 -20.46
C ARG A 7 -22.12 -1.86 -21.33
N ARG A 8 -20.79 -2.04 -21.36
CA ARG A 8 -19.92 -1.29 -22.29
C ARG A 8 -19.84 -1.97 -23.66
N LYS A 9 -19.96 -1.19 -24.74
CA LYS A 9 -19.81 -1.66 -26.13
C LYS A 9 -19.23 -0.57 -27.03
N LEU A 10 -18.53 -1.00 -28.09
CA LEU A 10 -18.12 -0.14 -29.19
C LEU A 10 -19.26 -0.10 -30.22
N THR A 11 -19.74 1.08 -30.57
CA THR A 11 -20.86 1.26 -31.50
C THR A 11 -20.66 2.51 -32.37
N ALA A 12 -21.30 2.55 -33.53
CA ALA A 12 -21.39 3.77 -34.33
C ALA A 12 -22.59 4.59 -33.88
N ILE A 13 -22.41 5.89 -33.69
CA ILE A 13 -23.38 6.79 -33.07
C ILE A 13 -23.65 7.91 -34.06
N LEU A 14 -24.93 8.11 -34.38
CA LEU A 14 -25.44 9.19 -35.21
C LEU A 14 -26.19 10.17 -34.32
N SER A 15 -25.75 11.42 -34.30
CA SER A 15 -26.45 12.54 -33.66
C SER A 15 -26.91 13.51 -34.74
N ALA A 16 -28.15 13.94 -34.69
CA ALA A 16 -28.70 14.93 -35.60
C ALA A 16 -29.52 15.98 -34.85
N ASP A 17 -29.47 17.23 -35.30
CA ASP A 17 -30.26 18.35 -34.75
C ASP A 17 -30.70 19.31 -35.86
N VAL A 18 -31.60 20.26 -35.57
CA VAL A 18 -32.08 21.24 -36.55
C VAL A 18 -31.35 22.56 -36.38
N LYS A 19 -30.69 23.03 -37.45
CA LYS A 19 -30.06 24.35 -37.43
C LYS A 19 -31.12 25.44 -37.30
N GLY A 20 -31.01 26.24 -36.23
CA GLY A 20 -31.90 27.40 -36.02
C GLY A 20 -33.30 27.03 -35.53
N TYR A 21 -33.48 25.87 -34.90
CA TYR A 21 -34.76 25.39 -34.36
C TYR A 21 -35.53 26.45 -33.54
N SER A 22 -34.85 27.17 -32.63
CA SER A 22 -35.48 28.21 -31.80
C SER A 22 -36.15 29.31 -32.62
N ARG A 23 -35.60 29.68 -33.79
CA ARG A 23 -36.18 30.68 -34.69
C ARG A 23 -37.47 30.15 -35.31
N LEU A 24 -37.45 28.94 -35.85
CA LEU A 24 -38.63 28.30 -36.45
C LEU A 24 -39.78 28.16 -35.44
N MET A 25 -39.45 27.75 -34.21
CA MET A 25 -40.41 27.66 -33.09
C MET A 25 -41.02 29.02 -32.73
N SER A 26 -40.26 30.11 -32.78
CA SER A 26 -40.77 31.45 -32.47
C SER A 26 -41.69 32.04 -33.56
N GLU A 27 -41.52 31.59 -34.81
CA GLU A 27 -42.29 32.10 -35.95
C GLU A 27 -43.63 31.36 -36.14
N ASP A 28 -43.63 30.03 -35.99
CA ASP A 28 -44.85 29.22 -35.97
C ASP A 28 -44.57 27.87 -35.30
N GLU A 29 -44.99 27.79 -34.04
CA GLU A 29 -44.81 26.64 -33.16
C GLU A 29 -45.51 25.38 -33.68
N GLU A 30 -46.77 25.49 -34.12
CA GLU A 30 -47.59 24.33 -34.50
C GLU A 30 -47.14 23.74 -35.86
N GLY A 31 -46.82 24.58 -36.84
CA GLY A 31 -46.26 24.10 -38.11
C GLY A 31 -44.83 23.56 -37.95
N THR A 32 -44.02 24.14 -37.07
CA THR A 32 -42.67 23.65 -36.80
C THR A 32 -42.71 22.27 -36.15
N LEU A 33 -43.56 22.07 -35.13
CA LEU A 33 -43.71 20.75 -34.49
C LEU A 33 -44.25 19.69 -35.45
N ARG A 34 -45.20 20.04 -36.33
CA ARG A 34 -45.72 19.11 -37.35
C ARG A 34 -44.63 18.66 -38.33
N THR A 35 -43.87 19.59 -38.90
CA THR A 35 -42.78 19.25 -39.83
C THR A 35 -41.66 18.48 -39.13
N LEU A 36 -41.29 18.88 -37.91
CA LEU A 36 -40.27 18.19 -37.12
C LEU A 36 -40.67 16.73 -36.85
N ASN A 37 -41.91 16.49 -36.43
CA ASN A 37 -42.40 15.13 -36.18
C ASN A 37 -42.41 14.28 -37.45
N ALA A 38 -42.86 14.84 -38.58
CA ALA A 38 -42.83 14.14 -39.87
C ALA A 38 -41.40 13.79 -40.32
N TYR A 39 -40.43 14.68 -40.08
CA TYR A 39 -39.02 14.42 -40.40
C TYR A 39 -38.42 13.40 -39.44
N LYS A 40 -38.73 13.47 -38.14
CA LYS A 40 -38.30 12.47 -37.15
C LYS A 40 -38.84 11.07 -37.46
N GLU A 41 -40.12 10.95 -37.80
CA GLU A 41 -40.73 9.66 -38.22
C GLU A 41 -40.03 9.08 -39.44
N MET A 42 -39.73 9.92 -40.44
CA MET A 42 -38.96 9.51 -41.61
C MET A 42 -37.54 9.04 -41.23
N MET A 43 -36.83 9.80 -40.40
CA MET A 43 -35.49 9.46 -39.95
C MET A 43 -35.47 8.12 -39.19
N VAL A 44 -36.44 7.87 -38.31
CA VAL A 44 -36.61 6.59 -37.61
C VAL A 44 -36.71 5.44 -38.62
N GLY A 45 -37.50 5.61 -39.69
CA GLY A 45 -37.62 4.61 -40.76
C GLY A 45 -36.30 4.29 -41.46
N PHE A 46 -35.51 5.30 -41.83
CA PHE A 46 -34.18 5.07 -42.41
C PHE A 46 -33.21 4.42 -41.43
N ILE A 47 -33.24 4.83 -40.16
CA ILE A 47 -32.38 4.26 -39.11
C ILE A 47 -32.65 2.77 -38.98
N GLU A 48 -33.91 2.36 -38.90
CA GLU A 48 -34.31 0.95 -38.83
C GLU A 48 -33.96 0.17 -40.10
N GLN A 49 -34.18 0.76 -41.28
CA GLN A 49 -33.81 0.16 -42.57
C GLN A 49 -32.32 -0.13 -42.68
N HIS A 50 -31.48 0.72 -42.10
CA HIS A 50 -30.03 0.55 -42.01
C HIS A 50 -29.56 -0.20 -40.75
N ARG A 51 -30.46 -0.95 -40.09
CA ARG A 51 -30.15 -1.79 -38.91
C ARG A 51 -29.60 -0.98 -37.72
N GLY A 52 -30.00 0.28 -37.63
CA GLY A 52 -29.77 1.13 -36.47
C GLY A 52 -30.90 1.02 -35.46
N ARG A 53 -30.61 1.42 -34.22
CA ARG A 53 -31.58 1.56 -33.13
C ARG A 53 -31.63 3.03 -32.71
N VAL A 54 -32.83 3.59 -32.67
CA VAL A 54 -33.06 4.94 -32.13
C VAL A 54 -32.95 4.88 -30.61
N VAL A 55 -32.07 5.70 -30.04
CA VAL A 55 -31.80 5.78 -28.60
C VAL A 55 -32.59 6.92 -27.96
N GLY A 56 -32.77 8.04 -28.67
CA GLY A 56 -33.54 9.16 -28.15
C GLY A 56 -33.87 10.22 -29.21
N THR A 57 -35.01 10.88 -29.04
CA THR A 57 -35.53 11.91 -29.95
C THR A 57 -35.93 13.18 -29.20
N ALA A 58 -35.20 13.55 -28.15
CA ALA A 58 -35.53 14.69 -27.30
C ALA A 58 -35.41 16.04 -28.05
N GLY A 59 -36.40 16.93 -27.87
CA GLY A 59 -36.40 18.26 -28.47
C GLY A 59 -36.44 18.21 -30.00
N ASP A 60 -35.47 18.82 -30.67
CA ASP A 60 -35.23 18.76 -32.11
C ASP A 60 -34.18 17.71 -32.51
N SER A 61 -33.55 17.07 -31.52
CA SER A 61 -32.48 16.10 -31.76
C SER A 61 -32.97 14.69 -32.07
N VAL A 62 -32.15 13.92 -32.77
CA VAL A 62 -32.27 12.47 -33.01
C VAL A 62 -30.92 11.82 -32.71
N LEU A 63 -30.91 10.84 -31.82
CA LEU A 63 -29.74 10.04 -31.45
C LEU A 63 -30.02 8.57 -31.78
N ALA A 64 -29.11 7.96 -32.53
CA ALA A 64 -29.20 6.55 -32.92
C ALA A 64 -27.86 5.84 -32.82
N GLU A 65 -27.91 4.53 -32.62
CA GLU A 65 -26.75 3.66 -32.66
C GLU A 65 -26.83 2.62 -33.77
N PHE A 66 -25.67 2.23 -34.30
CA PHE A 66 -25.52 1.26 -35.36
C PHE A 66 -24.36 0.34 -35.03
N VAL A 67 -24.55 -0.96 -35.27
CA VAL A 67 -23.45 -1.94 -35.17
C VAL A 67 -22.38 -1.68 -36.25
N SER A 68 -22.79 -1.13 -37.40
CA SER A 68 -21.93 -0.85 -38.56
C SER A 68 -21.81 0.66 -38.79
N VAL A 69 -20.59 1.19 -38.74
CA VAL A 69 -20.31 2.59 -39.12
C VAL A 69 -20.56 2.86 -40.61
N VAL A 70 -20.51 1.83 -41.45
CA VAL A 70 -20.86 1.93 -42.88
C VAL A 70 -22.35 2.18 -43.04
N ASP A 71 -23.18 1.48 -42.25
CA ASP A 71 -24.64 1.61 -42.29
C ASP A 71 -25.06 2.97 -41.70
N ALA A 72 -24.43 3.40 -40.61
CA ALA A 72 -24.65 4.73 -40.03
C ALA A 72 -24.40 5.87 -41.04
N ILE A 73 -23.31 5.78 -41.81
CA ILE A 73 -22.97 6.82 -42.78
C ILE A 73 -23.89 6.78 -44.02
N ARG A 74 -24.27 5.59 -44.51
CA ARG A 74 -25.27 5.48 -45.59
C ARG A 74 -26.62 6.05 -45.16
N CYS A 75 -27.07 5.67 -43.97
CA CYS A 75 -28.28 6.22 -43.37
C CYS A 75 -28.23 7.75 -43.27
N ALA A 76 -27.10 8.32 -42.79
CA ALA A 76 -26.94 9.77 -42.69
C ALA A 76 -27.03 10.49 -44.05
N VAL A 77 -26.44 9.89 -45.09
CA VAL A 77 -26.48 10.43 -46.46
C VAL A 77 -27.89 10.37 -47.02
N GLU A 78 -28.57 9.22 -46.94
CA GLU A 78 -29.95 9.06 -47.43
C GLU A 78 -30.93 9.99 -46.70
N ILE A 79 -30.77 10.15 -45.37
CA ILE A 79 -31.55 11.12 -44.59
C ILE A 79 -31.35 12.54 -45.12
N GLN A 80 -30.11 12.96 -45.39
CA GLN A 80 -29.84 14.31 -45.89
C GLN A 80 -30.37 14.52 -47.32
N GLU A 81 -30.34 13.50 -48.17
CA GLU A 81 -30.94 13.54 -49.51
C GLU A 81 -32.46 13.69 -49.46
N GLU A 82 -33.15 12.88 -48.65
CA GLU A 82 -34.59 12.96 -48.46
C GLU A 82 -35.01 14.30 -47.86
N LEU A 83 -34.29 14.79 -46.84
CA LEU A 83 -34.55 16.11 -46.25
C LEU A 83 -34.37 17.23 -47.26
N LYS A 84 -33.34 17.15 -48.12
CA LYS A 84 -33.11 18.11 -49.20
C LYS A 84 -34.28 18.14 -50.18
N ASP A 85 -34.87 16.99 -50.50
CA ASP A 85 -36.02 16.90 -51.40
C ASP A 85 -37.30 17.45 -50.75
N ARG A 86 -37.61 17.06 -49.51
CA ARG A 86 -38.78 17.59 -48.78
C ARG A 86 -38.70 19.10 -48.51
N ASN A 87 -37.50 19.61 -48.23
CA ASN A 87 -37.28 21.05 -48.04
C ASN A 87 -37.46 21.87 -49.32
N LYS A 88 -37.55 21.26 -50.52
CA LYS A 88 -37.91 21.99 -51.76
C LYS A 88 -39.38 22.40 -51.79
N GLU A 89 -40.25 21.68 -51.09
CA GLU A 89 -41.69 21.96 -51.00
C GLU A 89 -42.00 23.09 -49.99
N LEU A 90 -41.01 23.47 -49.16
CA LEU A 90 -41.13 24.53 -48.17
C LEU A 90 -40.49 25.83 -48.67
N THR A 91 -41.03 26.97 -48.22
CA THR A 91 -40.39 28.28 -48.41
C THR A 91 -39.03 28.30 -47.71
N GLU A 92 -38.10 29.10 -48.21
CA GLU A 92 -36.72 29.15 -47.70
C GLU A 92 -36.64 29.40 -46.19
N GLU A 93 -37.50 30.26 -45.67
CA GLU A 93 -37.60 30.60 -44.24
C GLU A 93 -38.09 29.43 -43.36
N ARG A 94 -38.77 28.44 -43.96
CA ARG A 94 -39.41 27.29 -43.31
C ARG A 94 -38.65 25.97 -43.47
N ARG A 95 -37.54 25.96 -44.21
CA ARG A 95 -36.72 24.75 -44.39
C ARG A 95 -36.11 24.32 -43.07
N MET A 96 -36.19 23.01 -42.78
CA MET A 96 -35.53 22.40 -41.61
C MET A 96 -34.29 21.67 -42.06
N GLU A 97 -33.16 22.35 -41.97
CA GLU A 97 -31.86 21.79 -42.33
C GLU A 97 -31.23 21.11 -41.12
N PHE A 98 -31.20 19.78 -41.16
CA PHE A 98 -30.55 18.99 -40.11
C PHE A 98 -29.03 19.03 -40.27
N ARG A 99 -28.34 19.02 -39.14
CA ARG A 99 -26.90 18.77 -39.06
C ARG A 99 -26.68 17.37 -38.53
N VAL A 100 -25.71 16.63 -39.08
CA VAL A 100 -25.47 15.23 -38.68
C VAL A 100 -24.01 15.01 -38.30
N GLY A 101 -23.80 14.34 -37.17
CA GLY A 101 -22.51 13.92 -36.65
C GLY A 101 -22.43 12.41 -36.47
N VAL A 102 -21.40 11.75 -37.03
CA VAL A 102 -21.19 10.30 -36.89
C VAL A 102 -19.86 9.96 -36.23
N ASN A 103 -19.91 9.26 -35.11
CA ASN A 103 -18.74 8.80 -34.37
C ASN A 103 -18.72 7.28 -34.23
N LEU A 104 -17.53 6.67 -34.29
CA LEU A 104 -17.33 5.27 -33.87
C LEU A 104 -16.55 5.28 -32.57
N GLY A 105 -17.18 4.87 -31.47
CA GLY A 105 -16.58 4.97 -30.14
C GLY A 105 -17.30 4.16 -29.06
N ASP A 106 -16.65 4.06 -27.90
CA ASP A 106 -17.18 3.30 -26.76
C ASP A 106 -18.31 4.05 -26.05
N VAL A 107 -19.36 3.30 -25.71
CA VAL A 107 -20.51 3.76 -24.92
C VAL A 107 -20.83 2.79 -23.80
N VAL A 108 -21.51 3.29 -22.77
CA VAL A 108 -22.15 2.51 -21.70
C VAL A 108 -23.64 2.48 -22.01
N GLU A 109 -24.22 1.29 -22.07
CA GLU A 109 -25.64 1.04 -22.27
C GLU A 109 -26.31 0.81 -20.91
N GLU A 110 -27.42 1.51 -20.67
CA GLU A 110 -28.30 1.40 -19.50
C GLU A 110 -29.75 1.43 -20.02
N GLY A 111 -30.45 0.29 -19.95
CA GLY A 111 -31.76 0.13 -20.58
C GLY A 111 -31.73 0.38 -22.09
N ASP A 112 -32.56 1.30 -22.56
CA ASP A 112 -32.63 1.72 -23.97
C ASP A 112 -31.79 2.97 -24.29
N THR A 113 -31.00 3.47 -23.33
CA THR A 113 -30.17 4.67 -23.49
C THR A 113 -28.68 4.33 -23.54
N ILE A 114 -27.92 5.13 -24.30
CA ILE A 114 -26.44 5.05 -24.34
C ILE A 114 -25.82 6.33 -23.77
N TYR A 115 -24.74 6.15 -23.00
CA TYR A 115 -24.00 7.21 -22.33
C TYR A 115 -22.50 7.11 -22.62
N GLY A 116 -21.80 8.24 -22.46
CA GLY A 116 -20.35 8.27 -22.45
C GLY A 116 -19.73 9.14 -23.56
N ASN A 117 -18.40 9.10 -23.63
CA ASN A 117 -17.64 9.99 -24.50
C ASN A 117 -17.99 9.81 -25.99
N GLY A 118 -18.34 8.59 -26.41
CA GLY A 118 -18.76 8.33 -27.79
C GLY A 118 -19.94 9.20 -28.24
N VAL A 119 -20.94 9.37 -27.37
CA VAL A 119 -22.15 10.17 -27.62
C VAL A 119 -21.80 11.66 -27.68
N ASN A 120 -20.98 12.13 -26.73
CA ASN A 120 -20.52 13.52 -26.68
C ASN A 120 -19.71 13.92 -27.92
N ILE A 121 -18.90 13.00 -28.48
CA ILE A 121 -18.17 13.24 -29.74
C ILE A 121 -19.16 13.38 -30.90
N ALA A 122 -20.15 12.47 -31.01
CA ALA A 122 -21.14 12.52 -32.09
C ALA A 122 -21.93 13.83 -32.10
N ALA A 123 -22.43 14.28 -30.94
CA ALA A 123 -23.10 15.57 -30.81
C ALA A 123 -22.20 16.75 -31.16
N ARG A 124 -20.89 16.68 -30.84
CA ARG A 124 -19.96 17.76 -31.23
C ARG A 124 -19.71 17.79 -32.74
N LEU A 125 -19.58 16.62 -33.37
CA LEU A 125 -19.45 16.51 -34.83
C LEU A 125 -20.68 17.08 -35.53
N GLU A 126 -21.88 16.80 -35.02
CA GLU A 126 -23.13 17.41 -35.49
C GLU A 126 -23.04 18.94 -35.42
N SER A 127 -22.58 19.49 -34.28
CA SER A 127 -22.50 20.96 -34.15
C SER A 127 -21.48 21.62 -35.09
N LEU A 128 -20.53 20.84 -35.63
CA LEU A 128 -19.54 21.28 -36.62
C LEU A 128 -20.02 21.14 -38.06
N ALA A 129 -21.08 20.36 -38.31
CA ALA A 129 -21.64 20.22 -39.64
C ALA A 129 -22.35 21.52 -40.05
N GLU A 130 -22.20 21.87 -41.33
CA GLU A 130 -23.02 22.91 -41.94
C GLU A 130 -24.47 22.43 -42.06
N ALA A 131 -25.39 23.36 -42.36
CA ALA A 131 -26.80 23.03 -42.54
C ALA A 131 -26.95 22.02 -43.70
N GLY A 132 -27.63 20.90 -43.47
CA GLY A 132 -27.71 19.81 -44.44
C GLY A 132 -26.41 19.00 -44.60
N GLY A 133 -25.42 19.22 -43.74
CA GLY A 133 -24.10 18.60 -43.79
C GLY A 133 -23.95 17.37 -42.89
N ILE A 134 -22.88 16.60 -43.15
CA ILE A 134 -22.48 15.44 -42.33
C ILE A 134 -21.00 15.55 -41.97
N CYS A 135 -20.70 15.49 -40.68
CA CYS A 135 -19.35 15.43 -40.13
C CYS A 135 -19.09 14.09 -39.45
N ILE A 136 -17.92 13.49 -39.71
CA ILE A 136 -17.53 12.20 -39.16
C ILE A 136 -16.19 12.28 -38.41
N SER A 137 -16.07 11.47 -37.36
CA SER A 137 -14.80 11.27 -36.64
C SER A 137 -13.73 10.61 -37.51
N GLY A 138 -12.46 10.80 -37.17
CA GLY A 138 -11.35 10.11 -37.81
C GLY A 138 -11.42 8.58 -37.68
N THR A 139 -11.95 8.07 -36.57
CA THR A 139 -12.18 6.62 -36.38
C THR A 139 -13.24 6.09 -37.34
N ALA A 140 -14.32 6.84 -37.57
CA ALA A 140 -15.31 6.50 -38.59
C ALA A 140 -14.73 6.58 -40.00
N PHE A 141 -14.03 7.67 -40.33
CA PHE A 141 -13.36 7.86 -41.63
C PHE A 141 -12.41 6.72 -41.97
N ASP A 142 -11.55 6.31 -41.02
CA ASP A 142 -10.58 5.24 -41.23
C ASP A 142 -11.24 3.89 -41.58
N GLN A 143 -12.48 3.67 -41.11
CA GLN A 143 -13.25 2.46 -41.41
C GLN A 143 -14.01 2.53 -42.75
N VAL A 144 -14.31 3.71 -43.28
CA VAL A 144 -15.18 3.87 -44.47
C VAL A 144 -14.49 4.42 -45.71
N LYS A 145 -13.31 5.06 -45.60
CA LYS A 145 -12.60 5.72 -46.72
C LYS A 145 -12.37 4.84 -47.96
N ASN A 146 -12.33 3.52 -47.79
CA ASN A 146 -12.15 2.54 -48.86
C ASN A 146 -13.40 1.70 -49.14
N LYS A 147 -14.52 1.96 -48.44
CA LYS A 147 -15.76 1.17 -48.49
C LYS A 147 -16.95 1.95 -49.05
N LEU A 148 -16.94 3.28 -48.92
CA LEU A 148 -17.98 4.17 -49.42
C LEU A 148 -17.36 5.14 -50.43
N ALA A 149 -18.01 5.28 -51.58
CA ALA A 149 -17.53 6.11 -52.69
C ALA A 149 -18.00 7.57 -52.55
N PHE A 150 -17.80 8.16 -51.37
CA PHE A 150 -18.10 9.58 -51.12
C PHE A 150 -16.82 10.41 -51.16
N GLY A 151 -16.94 11.71 -51.46
CA GLY A 151 -15.87 12.67 -51.23
C GLY A 151 -15.73 12.98 -49.75
N TYR A 152 -14.50 13.14 -49.26
CA TYR A 152 -14.22 13.50 -47.88
C TYR A 152 -13.27 14.70 -47.82
N GLU A 153 -13.66 15.73 -47.08
CA GLU A 153 -12.81 16.90 -46.82
C GLU A 153 -12.32 16.86 -45.36
N TYR A 154 -11.02 17.02 -45.13
CA TYR A 154 -10.46 17.04 -43.79
C TYR A 154 -10.58 18.44 -43.17
N LEU A 155 -11.29 18.55 -42.03
CA LEU A 155 -11.54 19.81 -41.32
C LEU A 155 -10.54 20.08 -40.18
N GLY A 156 -9.49 19.26 -40.07
CA GLY A 156 -8.48 19.38 -39.02
C GLY A 156 -8.81 18.62 -37.74
N GLU A 157 -7.98 18.85 -36.72
CA GLU A 157 -8.17 18.34 -35.37
C GLU A 157 -8.98 19.34 -34.55
N GLN A 158 -10.08 18.85 -33.96
CA GLN A 158 -11.00 19.68 -33.18
C GLN A 158 -10.89 19.29 -31.70
N ALA A 159 -10.59 20.27 -30.85
CA ALA A 159 -10.61 20.07 -29.41
C ALA A 159 -12.06 19.98 -28.92
N VAL A 160 -12.40 18.89 -28.24
CA VAL A 160 -13.74 18.66 -27.69
C VAL A 160 -13.68 18.85 -26.18
N LYS A 161 -14.62 19.62 -25.63
CA LYS A 161 -14.73 19.81 -24.17
C LYS A 161 -14.89 18.44 -23.50
N ASN A 162 -14.10 18.17 -22.46
CA ASN A 162 -14.08 16.91 -21.70
C ASN A 162 -13.47 15.69 -22.43
N ILE A 163 -12.67 15.90 -23.49
CA ILE A 163 -11.90 14.85 -24.18
C ILE A 163 -10.43 15.29 -24.25
N LYS A 164 -9.51 14.46 -23.75
CA LYS A 164 -8.09 14.82 -23.59
C LYS A 164 -7.32 14.95 -24.92
N GLU A 165 -7.78 14.25 -25.96
CA GLU A 165 -7.12 14.23 -27.27
C GLU A 165 -8.01 14.90 -28.33
N PRO A 166 -7.46 15.76 -29.20
CA PRO A 166 -8.20 16.33 -30.32
C PRO A 166 -8.77 15.25 -31.25
N VAL A 167 -9.99 15.44 -31.73
CA VAL A 167 -10.65 14.51 -32.66
C VAL A 167 -10.44 15.00 -34.08
N ARG A 168 -9.88 14.16 -34.95
CA ARG A 168 -9.83 14.40 -36.40
C ARG A 168 -11.24 14.43 -36.96
N VAL A 169 -11.60 15.47 -37.73
CA VAL A 169 -12.95 15.62 -38.30
C VAL A 169 -12.90 15.65 -39.82
N TYR A 170 -13.83 14.94 -40.45
CA TYR A 170 -14.00 14.92 -41.90
C TYR A 170 -15.44 15.29 -42.28
N ARG A 171 -15.61 16.14 -43.30
CA ARG A 171 -16.90 16.43 -43.92
C ARG A 171 -17.16 15.43 -45.05
N ILE A 172 -18.39 14.93 -45.16
CA ILE A 172 -18.81 14.17 -46.34
C ILE A 172 -19.31 15.13 -47.41
N LEU A 173 -18.79 15.00 -48.64
CA LEU A 173 -19.21 15.80 -49.78
C LEU A 173 -20.39 15.11 -50.48
N MET A 174 -21.56 15.75 -50.42
CA MET A 174 -22.84 15.23 -50.91
C MET A 174 -23.06 15.43 -52.43
N GLU A 175 -22.14 16.10 -53.13
CA GLU A 175 -22.18 16.25 -54.59
C GLU A 175 -21.19 15.28 -55.26
N PRO A 176 -21.59 14.56 -56.32
CA PRO A 176 -20.70 13.63 -57.03
C PRO A 176 -19.65 14.41 -57.84
N GLY A 177 -18.55 14.76 -57.19
CA GLY A 177 -17.42 15.49 -57.77
C GLY A 177 -16.12 14.69 -57.69
N VAL A 178 -15.82 13.96 -58.77
CA VAL A 178 -14.52 13.41 -59.17
C VAL A 178 -13.89 12.38 -58.20
N ALA A 179 -14.21 11.11 -58.45
CA ALA A 179 -13.36 9.99 -58.10
C ALA A 179 -11.91 10.26 -58.58
N ILE A 180 -10.95 10.21 -57.66
CA ILE A 180 -9.53 10.24 -57.98
C ILE A 180 -9.23 9.04 -58.89
N PRO A 181 -8.83 9.23 -60.17
CA PRO A 181 -8.61 8.11 -61.07
C PRO A 181 -7.35 7.34 -60.66
N ARG A 182 -7.45 6.01 -60.68
CA ARG A 182 -6.29 5.11 -60.67
C ARG A 182 -5.36 5.47 -61.83
N VAL A 183 -4.12 5.82 -61.50
CA VAL A 183 -3.05 6.01 -62.49
C VAL A 183 -2.69 4.64 -63.08
N ALA A 184 -3.11 4.41 -64.32
CA ALA A 184 -2.49 3.46 -65.23
C ALA A 184 -1.73 4.27 -66.28
N VAL A 185 -0.45 3.93 -66.43
CA VAL A 185 0.55 4.59 -67.26
C VAL A 185 0.27 4.29 -68.73
N GLU A 186 0.26 5.33 -69.59
CA GLU A 186 0.84 5.19 -70.92
C GLU A 186 1.30 6.53 -71.51
N LYS A 187 2.54 6.50 -72.01
CA LYS A 187 3.29 7.63 -72.55
C LYS A 187 2.76 8.07 -73.91
N LYS A 188 2.76 9.37 -74.18
CA LYS A 188 3.29 9.92 -75.45
C LYS A 188 3.76 11.36 -75.28
N VAL A 189 5.02 11.57 -75.66
CA VAL A 189 5.81 12.79 -75.55
C VAL A 189 5.67 13.60 -76.84
N GLN A 190 5.60 14.93 -76.75
CA GLN A 190 6.26 15.87 -77.68
C GLN A 190 6.48 17.25 -76.99
N PRO A 191 7.47 18.07 -77.42
CA PRO A 191 8.35 18.80 -76.50
C PRO A 191 8.22 20.33 -76.60
N ARG A 192 8.50 21.06 -75.51
CA ARG A 192 9.53 22.12 -75.44
C ARG A 192 9.56 22.93 -74.13
N GLN A 193 10.80 23.25 -73.71
CA GLN A 193 11.29 24.25 -72.73
C GLN A 193 11.74 23.73 -71.33
N TRP A 194 12.83 22.94 -71.32
CA TRP A 194 13.46 22.31 -70.15
C TRP A 194 14.32 23.22 -69.24
N HIS A 195 14.64 24.45 -69.64
CA HIS A 195 15.67 25.22 -68.91
C HIS A 195 15.11 25.89 -67.64
N ARG A 196 13.78 26.06 -67.53
CA ARG A 196 13.13 26.62 -66.33
C ARG A 196 12.82 25.57 -65.25
N VAL A 197 12.82 24.29 -65.61
CA VAL A 197 12.51 23.17 -64.69
C VAL A 197 13.76 22.70 -63.93
N ALA A 198 14.95 22.82 -64.53
CA ALA A 198 16.20 22.39 -63.89
C ALA A 198 16.57 23.21 -62.63
N LEU A 199 16.27 24.51 -62.62
CA LEU A 199 16.56 25.37 -61.46
C LEU A 199 15.55 25.16 -60.31
N SER A 200 14.31 24.82 -60.64
CA SER A 200 13.25 24.55 -59.67
C SER A 200 13.36 23.14 -59.05
N LEU A 201 13.86 22.15 -59.81
CA LEU A 201 14.13 20.80 -59.28
C LEU A 201 15.25 20.77 -58.23
N GLY A 202 16.29 21.59 -58.38
CA GLY A 202 17.37 21.68 -57.39
C GLY A 202 16.91 22.20 -56.03
N ILE A 203 16.05 23.22 -56.03
CA ILE A 203 15.46 23.81 -54.82
C ILE A 203 14.47 22.83 -54.17
N VAL A 204 13.63 22.17 -54.98
CA VAL A 204 12.69 21.17 -54.48
C VAL A 204 13.41 19.97 -53.88
N LEU A 205 14.54 19.52 -54.45
CA LEU A 205 15.31 18.42 -53.89
C LEU A 205 15.96 18.80 -52.55
N ILE A 206 16.47 20.02 -52.42
CA ILE A 206 17.03 20.53 -51.15
C ILE A 206 15.93 20.67 -50.10
N VAL A 207 14.74 21.16 -50.47
CA VAL A 207 13.59 21.27 -49.57
C VAL A 207 13.07 19.90 -49.16
N ILE A 208 13.04 18.91 -50.06
CA ILE A 208 12.64 17.53 -49.74
C ILE A 208 13.67 16.86 -48.84
N VAL A 209 14.98 17.02 -49.10
CA VAL A 209 16.04 16.46 -48.26
C VAL A 209 16.04 17.14 -46.88
N ALA A 210 15.84 18.45 -46.80
CA ALA A 210 15.69 19.18 -45.55
C ALA A 210 14.40 18.78 -44.81
N ALA A 211 13.28 18.60 -45.52
CA ALA A 211 12.02 18.14 -44.94
C ALA A 211 12.12 16.70 -44.44
N VAL A 212 12.83 15.81 -45.13
CA VAL A 212 13.10 14.43 -44.69
C VAL A 212 14.09 14.40 -43.52
N ALA A 213 15.07 15.30 -43.48
CA ALA A 213 15.99 15.44 -42.35
C ALA A 213 15.27 16.01 -41.11
N VAL A 214 14.44 17.03 -41.28
CA VAL A 214 13.56 17.58 -40.25
C VAL A 214 12.57 16.52 -39.80
N TRP A 215 11.91 15.79 -40.71
CA TRP A 215 11.00 14.69 -40.39
C TRP A 215 11.71 13.55 -39.65
N ARG A 216 12.94 13.17 -40.03
CA ARG A 216 13.74 12.18 -39.28
C ARG A 216 14.17 12.67 -37.90
N LEU A 217 14.40 13.99 -37.73
CA LEU A 217 14.71 14.60 -36.44
C LEU A 217 13.46 14.80 -35.57
N TYR A 218 12.30 15.10 -36.16
CA TYR A 218 11.02 15.34 -35.47
C TYR A 218 10.23 14.06 -35.16
N VAL A 219 10.28 13.05 -36.03
CA VAL A 219 9.58 11.76 -35.81
C VAL A 219 10.37 10.85 -34.87
N ARG A 220 11.69 11.01 -34.76
CA ARG A 220 12.44 10.39 -33.64
C ARG A 220 12.16 11.04 -32.29
N SER A 221 11.67 12.29 -32.25
CA SER A 221 11.34 12.98 -31.00
C SER A 221 9.86 12.91 -30.61
N THR A 222 8.98 12.36 -31.45
CA THR A 222 7.52 12.31 -31.21
C THR A 222 6.93 10.90 -31.40
N SER A 223 7.56 9.89 -30.81
CA SER A 223 6.76 8.77 -30.28
C SER A 223 5.92 9.35 -29.13
N PRO A 224 4.65 8.96 -28.90
CA PRO A 224 3.96 9.31 -27.66
C PRO A 224 4.86 8.82 -26.55
N THR A 225 5.45 9.75 -25.81
CA THR A 225 6.44 9.40 -24.80
C THR A 225 5.64 8.66 -23.74
N ARG A 226 5.67 7.32 -23.75
CA ARG A 226 5.26 6.54 -22.58
C ARG A 226 6.06 7.17 -21.45
N GLU A 227 5.37 7.79 -20.50
CA GLU A 227 6.01 8.39 -19.34
C GLU A 227 6.57 7.22 -18.52
N VAL A 228 7.79 6.81 -18.86
CA VAL A 228 8.56 5.79 -18.16
C VAL A 228 9.33 6.43 -17.02
N ALA A 229 9.61 5.64 -15.99
CA ALA A 229 10.49 6.02 -14.90
C ALA A 229 11.91 6.24 -15.41
N SER A 230 12.53 7.31 -14.94
CA SER A 230 13.93 7.63 -15.19
C SER A 230 14.77 7.25 -13.97
N LYS A 231 15.93 6.59 -14.19
CA LYS A 231 16.83 6.22 -13.08
C LYS A 231 17.32 7.44 -12.32
N GLU A 232 17.51 8.56 -13.03
CA GLU A 232 17.99 9.84 -12.50
C GLU A 232 16.97 10.50 -11.56
N LYS A 233 15.68 10.20 -11.72
CA LYS A 233 14.59 10.74 -10.91
C LYS A 233 14.21 9.85 -9.73
N MET A 234 14.82 8.67 -9.59
CA MET A 234 14.48 7.76 -8.51
C MET A 234 14.99 8.27 -7.17
N ALA A 235 14.12 8.30 -6.17
CA ALA A 235 14.47 8.64 -4.80
C ALA A 235 15.41 7.60 -4.16
N PHE A 236 15.34 6.35 -4.62
CA PHE A 236 16.22 5.25 -4.22
C PHE A 236 16.81 4.56 -5.44
N PRO A 237 18.09 4.13 -5.39
CA PRO A 237 18.68 3.39 -6.49
C PRO A 237 17.95 2.06 -6.71
N LEU A 238 17.86 1.65 -7.98
CA LEU A 238 17.40 0.32 -8.33
C LEU A 238 18.39 -0.71 -7.79
N PRO A 239 17.91 -1.76 -7.09
CA PRO A 239 18.76 -2.86 -6.68
C PRO A 239 19.15 -3.73 -7.88
N ASP A 240 20.19 -4.54 -7.71
CA ASP A 240 20.63 -5.50 -8.73
C ASP A 240 19.62 -6.63 -8.96
N LYS A 241 18.83 -6.95 -7.93
CA LYS A 241 17.73 -7.92 -7.98
C LYS A 241 16.41 -7.27 -8.41
N PRO A 242 15.43 -8.03 -8.95
CA PRO A 242 14.12 -7.47 -9.27
C PRO A 242 13.46 -6.81 -8.05
N SER A 243 12.92 -5.61 -8.26
CA SER A 243 12.22 -4.83 -7.22
C SER A 243 10.78 -4.57 -7.58
N ILE A 244 9.87 -4.83 -6.65
CA ILE A 244 8.42 -4.76 -6.87
C ILE A 244 7.72 -3.94 -5.77
N ALA A 245 6.80 -3.08 -6.17
CA ALA A 245 5.78 -2.51 -5.29
C ALA A 245 4.41 -3.10 -5.66
N VAL A 246 3.68 -3.58 -4.66
CA VAL A 246 2.29 -4.01 -4.84
C VAL A 246 1.37 -2.91 -4.34
N LEU A 247 0.65 -2.26 -5.25
CA LEU A 247 -0.30 -1.21 -4.89
C LEU A 247 -1.58 -1.80 -4.30
N PRO A 248 -2.29 -1.06 -3.42
CA PRO A 248 -3.59 -1.45 -2.89
C PRO A 248 -4.56 -1.80 -4.01
N PHE A 249 -5.08 -3.02 -3.98
CA PHE A 249 -6.07 -3.45 -4.96
C PHE A 249 -7.37 -2.67 -4.75
N VAL A 250 -7.97 -2.20 -5.84
CA VAL A 250 -9.22 -1.45 -5.80
C VAL A 250 -10.38 -2.37 -5.46
N ASN A 251 -11.14 -2.04 -4.42
CA ASN A 251 -12.40 -2.71 -4.12
C ASN A 251 -13.47 -2.32 -5.16
N MET A 252 -13.99 -3.29 -5.89
CA MET A 252 -15.05 -3.14 -6.89
C MET A 252 -16.33 -3.89 -6.49
N SER A 253 -16.48 -4.18 -5.19
CA SER A 253 -17.67 -4.78 -4.58
C SER A 253 -18.64 -3.68 -4.14
N ASP A 254 -19.94 -3.99 -4.08
CA ASP A 254 -20.98 -3.00 -3.73
C ASP A 254 -20.99 -2.62 -2.24
N ASP A 255 -20.31 -3.40 -1.39
CA ASP A 255 -20.21 -3.17 0.05
C ASP A 255 -18.84 -2.61 0.45
N ALA A 256 -18.83 -1.33 0.85
CA ALA A 256 -17.64 -0.65 1.38
C ALA A 256 -17.08 -1.32 2.65
N LYS A 257 -17.86 -2.12 3.38
CA LYS A 257 -17.37 -2.89 4.53
C LYS A 257 -16.42 -4.02 4.12
N GLN A 258 -16.35 -4.37 2.84
CA GLN A 258 -15.43 -5.38 2.31
C GLN A 258 -14.06 -4.82 1.93
N GLU A 259 -13.79 -3.53 2.22
CA GLU A 259 -12.49 -2.91 1.96
C GLU A 259 -11.31 -3.64 2.63
N TYR A 260 -11.54 -4.26 3.79
CA TYR A 260 -10.51 -5.06 4.46
C TYR A 260 -10.11 -6.30 3.65
N PHE A 261 -11.01 -6.81 2.79
CA PHE A 261 -10.76 -7.99 1.98
C PHE A 261 -9.80 -7.68 0.82
N SER A 262 -10.02 -6.60 0.08
CA SER A 262 -9.09 -6.14 -0.97
C SER A 262 -7.74 -5.72 -0.38
N ASP A 263 -7.76 -5.04 0.76
CA ASP A 263 -6.54 -4.67 1.50
C ASP A 263 -5.79 -5.90 1.97
N GLY A 264 -6.49 -6.85 2.58
CA GLY A 264 -5.92 -8.10 3.07
C GLY A 264 -5.31 -8.94 1.95
N MET A 265 -5.96 -8.99 0.79
CA MET A 265 -5.40 -9.71 -0.37
C MET A 265 -4.14 -9.04 -0.92
N THR A 266 -4.08 -7.70 -0.92
CA THR A 266 -2.87 -6.95 -1.26
C THR A 266 -1.75 -7.28 -0.26
N GLU A 267 -2.07 -7.30 1.03
CA GLU A 267 -1.14 -7.63 2.10
C GLU A 267 -0.58 -9.04 2.01
N ASP A 268 -1.42 -10.02 1.70
CA ASP A 268 -0.94 -11.39 1.55
C ASP A 268 -0.02 -11.53 0.34
N LEU A 269 -0.31 -10.84 -0.77
CA LEU A 269 0.63 -10.80 -1.90
C LEU A 269 1.96 -10.17 -1.51
N ILE A 270 1.97 -9.07 -0.75
CA ILE A 270 3.21 -8.47 -0.23
C ILE A 270 3.93 -9.47 0.68
N THR A 271 3.21 -10.13 1.58
CA THR A 271 3.75 -11.10 2.56
C THR A 271 4.31 -12.36 1.90
N ASP A 272 3.68 -12.87 0.84
CA ASP A 272 4.18 -14.06 0.15
C ASP A 272 5.39 -13.74 -0.72
N LEU A 273 5.41 -12.55 -1.34
CA LEU A 273 6.56 -12.09 -2.10
C LEU A 273 7.73 -11.71 -1.18
N SER A 274 7.48 -11.23 0.04
CA SER A 274 8.53 -10.78 0.96
C SER A 274 9.43 -11.93 1.42
N LYS A 275 8.89 -13.15 1.47
CA LYS A 275 9.61 -14.40 1.72
C LYS A 275 10.70 -14.72 0.68
N LEU A 276 10.69 -14.06 -0.48
CA LEU A 276 11.63 -14.32 -1.58
C LEU A 276 12.89 -13.44 -1.47
N SER A 277 14.03 -14.06 -1.12
CA SER A 277 15.32 -13.36 -0.98
C SER A 277 15.82 -12.76 -2.31
N GLY A 278 15.45 -13.41 -3.41
CA GLY A 278 15.71 -12.97 -4.79
C GLY A 278 14.91 -11.75 -5.23
N LEU A 279 13.99 -11.23 -4.40
CA LEU A 279 13.24 -10.00 -4.65
C LEU A 279 13.59 -8.91 -3.66
N LEU A 280 13.39 -7.66 -4.07
CA LEU A 280 13.16 -6.54 -3.17
C LEU A 280 11.68 -6.19 -3.22
N VAL A 281 10.99 -6.31 -2.10
CA VAL A 281 9.54 -6.04 -2.00
C VAL A 281 9.32 -4.80 -1.15
N ILE A 282 8.60 -3.82 -1.68
CA ILE A 282 8.22 -2.64 -0.89
C ILE A 282 7.08 -2.99 0.05
N ALA A 283 7.27 -2.65 1.32
CA ALA A 283 6.32 -2.92 2.38
C ALA A 283 5.01 -2.15 2.22
N ARG A 284 3.96 -2.74 2.79
CA ARG A 284 2.62 -2.16 2.92
C ARG A 284 2.60 -0.68 3.21
N ASN A 285 3.26 -0.25 4.29
CA ASN A 285 3.13 1.12 4.80
C ASN A 285 3.50 2.15 3.74
N SER A 286 4.41 1.77 2.82
CA SER A 286 4.83 2.59 1.70
C SER A 286 3.94 2.49 0.47
N THR A 287 3.39 1.32 0.14
CA THR A 287 2.49 1.20 -1.02
C THR A 287 1.07 1.70 -0.71
N PHE A 288 0.63 1.61 0.54
CA PHE A 288 -0.69 2.07 0.97
C PHE A 288 -0.82 3.59 1.07
N THR A 289 0.27 4.36 1.01
CA THR A 289 0.20 5.82 0.89
C THR A 289 -0.44 6.28 -0.43
N TYR A 290 -0.45 5.40 -1.45
CA TYR A 290 -1.10 5.60 -2.73
C TYR A 290 -2.59 5.22 -2.75
N LYS A 291 -3.10 4.62 -1.67
CA LYS A 291 -4.48 4.17 -1.60
C LYS A 291 -5.45 5.34 -1.83
N GLY A 292 -6.42 5.14 -2.72
CA GLY A 292 -7.43 6.14 -3.07
C GLY A 292 -6.92 7.33 -3.87
N LYS A 293 -5.67 7.31 -4.34
CA LYS A 293 -5.07 8.37 -5.16
C LYS A 293 -4.91 7.90 -6.59
N ALA A 294 -5.17 8.79 -7.55
CA ALA A 294 -4.87 8.56 -8.96
C ALA A 294 -3.37 8.82 -9.20
N VAL A 295 -2.54 7.77 -9.03
CA VAL A 295 -1.09 7.84 -9.25
C VAL A 295 -0.67 7.12 -10.51
N LYS A 296 0.36 7.62 -11.18
CA LYS A 296 0.96 6.97 -12.35
C LYS A 296 2.03 5.97 -11.88
N VAL A 297 2.13 4.82 -12.55
CA VAL A 297 3.17 3.80 -12.30
C VAL A 297 4.58 4.40 -12.25
N LYS A 298 4.88 5.32 -13.18
CA LYS A 298 6.15 6.05 -13.20
C LYS A 298 6.45 6.74 -11.87
N GLN A 299 5.47 7.46 -11.33
CA GLN A 299 5.64 8.21 -10.09
C GLN A 299 5.92 7.26 -8.93
N VAL A 300 5.17 6.17 -8.81
CA VAL A 300 5.38 5.13 -7.79
C VAL A 300 6.78 4.53 -7.90
N ALA A 301 7.22 4.20 -9.13
CA ALA A 301 8.54 3.65 -9.37
C ALA A 301 9.67 4.63 -9.04
N GLU A 302 9.52 5.91 -9.37
CA GLU A 302 10.49 6.96 -9.05
C GLU A 302 10.55 7.23 -7.53
N GLU A 303 9.40 7.34 -6.85
CA GLU A 303 9.33 7.62 -5.41
C GLU A 303 9.79 6.44 -4.54
N LEU A 304 9.49 5.20 -4.91
CA LEU A 304 9.86 3.99 -4.15
C LEU A 304 11.18 3.35 -4.64
N GLY A 305 11.72 3.81 -5.76
CA GLY A 305 12.88 3.24 -6.43
C GLY A 305 12.67 1.79 -6.84
N VAL A 306 11.52 1.45 -7.43
CA VAL A 306 11.23 0.09 -7.91
C VAL A 306 11.15 0.01 -9.42
N ARG A 307 11.48 -1.15 -9.97
CA ARG A 307 11.32 -1.39 -11.41
C ARG A 307 9.92 -1.84 -11.76
N TYR A 308 9.32 -2.70 -10.94
CA TYR A 308 8.04 -3.31 -11.23
C TYR A 308 6.95 -2.81 -10.28
N VAL A 309 5.76 -2.60 -10.82
CA VAL A 309 4.57 -2.22 -10.05
C VAL A 309 3.45 -3.21 -10.37
N LEU A 310 2.86 -3.80 -9.33
CA LEU A 310 1.66 -4.64 -9.42
C LEU A 310 0.44 -3.81 -9.03
N GLU A 311 -0.55 -3.78 -9.90
CA GLU A 311 -1.83 -3.13 -9.65
C GLU A 311 -2.98 -4.10 -9.91
N GLY A 312 -4.12 -3.88 -9.28
CA GLY A 312 -5.25 -4.77 -9.43
C GLY A 312 -6.55 -4.28 -8.83
N SER A 313 -7.59 -5.11 -8.99
CA SER A 313 -8.89 -4.89 -8.37
C SER A 313 -9.50 -6.21 -7.90
N VAL A 314 -10.33 -6.12 -6.87
CA VAL A 314 -11.05 -7.25 -6.28
C VAL A 314 -12.53 -6.92 -6.25
N ARG A 315 -13.36 -7.85 -6.73
CA ARG A 315 -14.81 -7.82 -6.54
C ARG A 315 -15.23 -9.11 -5.87
N ARG A 316 -15.96 -9.00 -4.78
CA ARG A 316 -16.60 -10.13 -4.10
C ARG A 316 -18.11 -9.93 -4.09
N ALA A 317 -18.84 -10.93 -4.57
CA ALA A 317 -20.29 -10.96 -4.61
C ALA A 317 -20.79 -12.30 -4.05
N GLY A 318 -21.15 -12.31 -2.76
CA GLY A 318 -21.41 -13.56 -2.04
C GLY A 318 -20.15 -14.43 -2.00
N ASP A 319 -20.26 -15.63 -2.57
CA ASP A 319 -19.17 -16.61 -2.65
C ASP A 319 -18.33 -16.47 -3.93
N GLU A 320 -18.71 -15.62 -4.88
CA GLU A 320 -17.93 -15.40 -6.10
C GLU A 320 -16.91 -14.28 -5.90
N VAL A 321 -15.67 -14.53 -6.32
CA VAL A 321 -14.56 -13.59 -6.27
C VAL A 321 -13.96 -13.42 -7.66
N ARG A 322 -13.76 -12.16 -8.05
CA ARG A 322 -13.04 -11.76 -9.26
C ARG A 322 -11.85 -10.89 -8.90
N ILE A 323 -10.68 -11.28 -9.37
CA ILE A 323 -9.42 -10.55 -9.20
C ILE A 323 -8.88 -10.17 -10.56
N ASN A 324 -8.61 -8.89 -10.77
CA ASN A 324 -7.80 -8.43 -11.91
C ASN A 324 -6.41 -8.06 -11.37
N ALA A 325 -5.36 -8.55 -12.01
CA ALA A 325 -3.99 -8.21 -11.63
C ALA A 325 -3.15 -7.96 -12.88
N GLN A 326 -2.33 -6.91 -12.83
CA GLN A 326 -1.41 -6.53 -13.89
C GLN A 326 -0.05 -6.15 -13.33
N LEU A 327 1.01 -6.65 -13.97
CA LEU A 327 2.39 -6.39 -13.61
C LEU A 327 3.06 -5.54 -14.68
N ILE A 328 3.61 -4.39 -14.27
CA ILE A 328 4.09 -3.36 -15.18
C ILE A 328 5.59 -3.12 -14.93
N ASP A 329 6.41 -3.10 -15.99
CA ASP A 329 7.79 -2.62 -15.95
C ASP A 329 7.80 -1.10 -16.13
N ALA A 330 8.03 -0.36 -15.05
CA ALA A 330 7.98 1.09 -15.04
C ALA A 330 9.10 1.74 -15.89
N MET A 331 10.17 1.02 -16.18
CA MET A 331 11.30 1.52 -16.98
C MET A 331 11.00 1.49 -18.48
N THR A 332 10.09 0.62 -18.92
CA THR A 332 9.69 0.48 -20.32
C THR A 332 8.24 0.89 -20.57
N GLY A 333 7.42 0.97 -19.52
CA GLY A 333 5.99 1.19 -19.59
C GLY A 333 5.22 -0.01 -20.16
N HIS A 334 5.84 -1.19 -20.19
CA HIS A 334 5.25 -2.41 -20.73
C HIS A 334 4.54 -3.20 -19.63
N HIS A 335 3.33 -3.69 -19.94
CA HIS A 335 2.68 -4.71 -19.12
C HIS A 335 3.38 -6.04 -19.40
N LEU A 336 4.05 -6.61 -18.40
CA LEU A 336 4.62 -7.94 -18.48
C LEU A 336 3.52 -9.00 -18.54
N TRP A 337 2.44 -8.79 -17.79
CA TRP A 337 1.21 -9.55 -17.91
C TRP A 337 0.03 -8.72 -17.37
N ALA A 338 -1.18 -8.97 -17.88
CA ALA A 338 -2.45 -8.62 -17.24
C ALA A 338 -3.43 -9.80 -17.38
N GLU A 339 -3.98 -10.30 -16.28
CA GLU A 339 -4.89 -11.45 -16.27
C GLU A 339 -6.06 -11.23 -15.29
N ARG A 340 -7.16 -11.93 -15.56
CA ARG A 340 -8.37 -11.96 -14.75
C ARG A 340 -8.54 -13.37 -14.18
N TYR A 341 -8.82 -13.43 -12.89
CA TYR A 341 -9.02 -14.65 -12.12
C TYR A 341 -10.44 -14.64 -11.55
N ASP A 342 -11.26 -15.61 -11.94
CA ASP A 342 -12.60 -15.81 -11.40
C ASP A 342 -12.64 -17.13 -10.63
N GLY A 343 -13.34 -17.15 -9.51
CA GLY A 343 -13.61 -18.37 -8.78
C GLY A 343 -14.37 -18.13 -7.50
N LYS A 344 -14.67 -19.22 -6.82
CA LYS A 344 -15.34 -19.15 -5.52
C LYS A 344 -14.37 -18.78 -4.40
N ILE A 345 -14.90 -18.18 -3.33
CA ILE A 345 -14.17 -17.75 -2.14
C ILE A 345 -13.45 -18.93 -1.46
N GLU A 346 -13.99 -20.16 -1.54
CA GLU A 346 -13.30 -21.35 -1.00
C GLU A 346 -12.00 -21.68 -1.74
N ARG A 347 -11.84 -21.15 -2.96
CA ARG A 347 -10.63 -21.29 -3.79
C ARG A 347 -9.75 -20.04 -3.79
N ILE A 348 -10.00 -19.06 -2.91
CA ILE A 348 -9.21 -17.82 -2.82
C ILE A 348 -7.72 -18.12 -2.68
N PHE A 349 -7.43 -19.09 -1.82
CA PHE A 349 -6.32 -20.05 -1.84
C PHE A 349 -5.54 -20.15 -3.16
N ALA A 350 -6.14 -20.95 -4.04
CA ALA A 350 -5.56 -21.30 -5.32
C ALA A 350 -5.41 -20.08 -6.25
N LEU A 351 -6.31 -19.09 -6.15
CA LEU A 351 -6.22 -17.87 -6.96
C LEU A 351 -4.99 -17.03 -6.58
N GLN A 352 -4.75 -16.83 -5.28
CA GLN A 352 -3.54 -16.13 -4.79
C GLN A 352 -2.26 -16.86 -5.20
N ASP A 353 -2.23 -18.19 -5.08
CA ASP A 353 -1.09 -19.01 -5.54
C ASP A 353 -0.77 -18.81 -7.02
N GLN A 354 -1.80 -18.75 -7.86
CA GLN A 354 -1.65 -18.56 -9.29
C GLN A 354 -1.03 -17.19 -9.57
N ILE A 355 -1.51 -16.14 -8.91
CA ILE A 355 -0.96 -14.79 -9.04
C ILE A 355 0.51 -14.79 -8.61
N THR A 356 0.84 -15.29 -7.42
CA THR A 356 2.22 -15.31 -6.91
C THR A 356 3.17 -16.09 -7.84
N LYS A 357 2.76 -17.27 -8.32
CA LYS A 357 3.55 -18.06 -9.29
C LYS A 357 3.78 -17.33 -10.60
N LYS A 358 2.77 -16.60 -11.09
CA LYS A 358 2.88 -15.77 -12.29
C LYS A 358 3.87 -14.62 -12.08
N ILE A 359 3.90 -13.98 -10.90
CA ILE A 359 4.87 -12.90 -10.56
C ILE A 359 6.28 -13.46 -10.59
N VAL A 360 6.52 -14.54 -9.87
CA VAL A 360 7.82 -15.20 -9.82
C VAL A 360 8.33 -15.55 -11.22
N SER A 361 7.44 -16.10 -12.05
CA SER A 361 7.76 -16.50 -13.43
C SER A 361 8.05 -15.30 -14.32
N ALA A 362 7.20 -14.27 -14.30
CA ALA A 362 7.36 -13.06 -15.12
C ALA A 362 8.61 -12.26 -14.75
N LEU A 363 9.00 -12.27 -13.48
CA LEU A 363 10.20 -11.60 -12.98
C LEU A 363 11.47 -12.46 -13.05
N ALA A 364 11.36 -13.70 -13.53
CA ALA A 364 12.46 -14.68 -13.60
C ALA A 364 13.22 -14.83 -12.26
N VAL A 365 12.49 -14.83 -11.14
CA VAL A 365 13.09 -14.92 -9.82
C VAL A 365 13.66 -16.31 -9.61
N LYS A 366 14.96 -16.39 -9.31
CA LYS A 366 15.61 -17.64 -8.93
C LYS A 366 15.16 -18.02 -7.52
N LEU A 367 14.32 -19.04 -7.42
CA LEU A 367 13.91 -19.62 -6.14
C LEU A 367 14.93 -20.67 -5.68
N THR A 368 15.36 -20.57 -4.43
CA THR A 368 16.04 -21.65 -3.71
C THR A 368 15.05 -22.77 -3.34
N GLY A 369 15.55 -23.94 -2.95
CA GLY A 369 14.70 -25.10 -2.60
C GLY A 369 13.70 -24.79 -1.48
N GLY A 370 14.15 -24.14 -0.40
CA GLY A 370 13.29 -23.80 0.75
C GLY A 370 12.27 -22.70 0.48
N GLU A 371 12.57 -21.73 -0.40
CA GLU A 371 11.63 -20.65 -0.76
C GLU A 371 10.38 -21.17 -1.48
N LYS A 372 10.51 -22.26 -2.26
CA LYS A 372 9.36 -22.89 -2.92
C LYS A 372 8.33 -23.42 -1.92
N GLU A 373 8.80 -23.93 -0.78
CA GLU A 373 7.94 -24.43 0.30
C GLU A 373 7.35 -23.28 1.13
N LEU A 374 8.14 -22.22 1.40
CA LEU A 374 7.70 -21.05 2.18
C LEU A 374 6.61 -20.22 1.52
N VAL A 375 6.65 -20.08 0.18
CA VAL A 375 5.58 -19.39 -0.59
C VAL A 375 4.26 -20.18 -0.55
N VAL A 376 4.32 -21.50 -0.36
CA VAL A 376 3.13 -22.37 -0.31
C VAL A 376 2.60 -22.54 1.12
N GLN A 377 3.41 -22.26 2.16
CA GLN A 377 2.97 -22.31 3.56
C GLN A 377 2.16 -21.06 3.95
N ARG A 378 0.84 -21.15 3.75
CA ARG A 378 -0.15 -20.10 4.11
C ARG A 378 -0.55 -20.10 5.58
N GLY A 379 -0.25 -21.19 6.28
CA GLY A 379 -0.55 -21.38 7.70
C GLY A 379 -1.98 -21.81 8.02
N THR A 380 -2.93 -21.70 7.08
CA THR A 380 -4.29 -22.26 7.19
C THR A 380 -4.88 -22.53 5.80
N ASP A 381 -5.72 -23.57 5.69
CA ASP A 381 -6.61 -23.80 4.55
C ASP A 381 -8.08 -23.44 4.87
N ASN A 382 -8.34 -22.96 6.10
CA ASN A 382 -9.67 -22.53 6.52
C ASN A 382 -9.89 -21.05 6.12
N VAL A 383 -10.69 -20.85 5.08
CA VAL A 383 -11.02 -19.52 4.54
C VAL A 383 -11.68 -18.61 5.58
N ALA A 384 -12.53 -19.16 6.45
CA ALA A 384 -13.18 -18.37 7.50
C ALA A 384 -12.17 -17.93 8.58
N ALA A 385 -11.24 -18.81 8.97
CA ALA A 385 -10.17 -18.47 9.90
C ALA A 385 -9.27 -17.37 9.33
N HIS A 386 -8.98 -17.45 8.03
CA HIS A 386 -8.18 -16.46 7.32
C HIS A 386 -8.89 -15.11 7.17
N ASP A 387 -10.17 -15.10 6.84
CA ASP A 387 -10.98 -13.87 6.77
C ASP A 387 -10.99 -13.12 8.12
N GLU A 388 -11.14 -13.84 9.23
CA GLU A 388 -11.00 -13.28 10.59
C GLU A 388 -9.59 -12.78 10.89
N PHE A 389 -8.55 -13.48 10.42
CA PHE A 389 -7.18 -13.00 10.53
C PHE A 389 -6.98 -11.66 9.79
N LEU A 390 -7.48 -11.53 8.56
CA LEU A 390 -7.36 -10.29 7.78
C LEU A 390 -8.08 -9.10 8.45
N LYS A 391 -9.29 -9.33 9.00
CA LYS A 391 -9.98 -8.33 9.82
C LYS A 391 -9.13 -7.89 11.01
N GLY A 392 -8.56 -8.85 11.72
CA GLY A 392 -7.69 -8.59 12.87
C GLY A 392 -6.46 -7.77 12.50
N TRP A 393 -5.81 -8.12 11.38
CA TRP A 393 -4.61 -7.44 10.89
C TRP A 393 -4.92 -6.00 10.46
N GLY A 394 -6.02 -5.78 9.73
CA GLY A 394 -6.47 -4.45 9.36
C GLY A 394 -6.72 -3.54 10.56
N HIS A 395 -7.25 -4.09 11.66
CA HIS A 395 -7.41 -3.35 12.92
C HIS A 395 -6.06 -3.10 13.62
N TYR A 396 -5.18 -4.10 13.72
CA TYR A 396 -3.87 -3.96 14.36
C TYR A 396 -3.07 -2.77 13.79
N LEU A 397 -3.09 -2.61 12.47
CA LEU A 397 -2.33 -1.58 11.76
C LEU A 397 -2.78 -0.14 12.05
N ARG A 398 -3.97 0.06 12.62
CA ARG A 398 -4.49 1.41 12.96
C ARG A 398 -3.90 1.98 14.25
N LEU A 399 -3.29 1.14 15.09
CA LEU A 399 -2.60 1.54 16.32
C LEU A 399 -3.45 2.43 17.25
N THR A 400 -4.73 2.09 17.41
CA THR A 400 -5.62 2.72 18.41
C THR A 400 -6.02 1.70 19.48
N PRO A 401 -6.37 2.13 20.71
CA PRO A 401 -6.84 1.20 21.74
C PRO A 401 -8.07 0.40 21.30
N VAL A 402 -9.05 1.07 20.67
CA VAL A 402 -10.29 0.43 20.20
C VAL A 402 -10.01 -0.60 19.11
N ASP A 403 -9.13 -0.28 18.16
CA ASP A 403 -8.77 -1.23 17.12
C ASP A 403 -7.91 -2.38 17.67
N PHE A 404 -7.08 -2.18 18.70
CA PHE A 404 -6.34 -3.28 19.35
C PHE A 404 -7.27 -4.32 19.98
N ALA A 405 -8.38 -3.87 20.59
CA ALA A 405 -9.42 -4.76 21.12
C ALA A 405 -10.02 -5.62 20.00
N LYS A 406 -10.39 -4.97 18.87
CA LYS A 406 -10.98 -5.64 17.70
C LYS A 406 -9.99 -6.60 17.05
N ALA A 407 -8.72 -6.21 16.96
CA ALA A 407 -7.65 -7.06 16.45
C ALA A 407 -7.52 -8.33 17.28
N ALA A 408 -7.41 -8.20 18.61
CA ALA A 408 -7.33 -9.34 19.51
C ALA A 408 -8.57 -10.25 19.42
N ALA A 409 -9.77 -9.69 19.33
CA ALA A 409 -11.00 -10.47 19.17
C ALA A 409 -11.01 -11.27 17.85
N SER A 410 -10.63 -10.63 16.73
CA SER A 410 -10.64 -11.29 15.41
C SER A 410 -9.57 -12.39 15.33
N PHE A 411 -8.36 -12.17 15.85
CA PHE A 411 -7.34 -13.22 15.88
C PHE A 411 -7.71 -14.39 16.79
N LYS A 412 -8.40 -14.15 17.92
CA LYS A 412 -8.95 -15.23 18.74
C LYS A 412 -9.99 -16.02 17.96
N LYS A 413 -10.87 -15.36 17.21
CA LYS A 413 -11.85 -16.02 16.36
C LYS A 413 -11.20 -16.87 15.27
N ALA A 414 -10.13 -16.37 14.65
CA ALA A 414 -9.34 -17.14 13.69
C ALA A 414 -8.79 -18.44 14.30
N ILE A 415 -8.29 -18.40 15.54
CA ILE A 415 -7.80 -19.58 16.27
C ILE A 415 -8.92 -20.55 16.65
N GLU A 416 -10.11 -20.05 16.99
CA GLU A 416 -11.28 -20.91 17.24
C GLU A 416 -11.68 -21.69 15.99
N LEU A 417 -11.57 -21.06 14.81
CA LEU A 417 -11.89 -21.66 13.52
C LEU A 417 -10.79 -22.61 13.02
N ASP A 418 -9.53 -22.30 13.31
CA ASP A 418 -8.38 -23.16 13.04
C ASP A 418 -7.36 -23.13 14.20
N PRO A 419 -7.40 -24.10 15.12
CA PRO A 419 -6.48 -24.20 16.24
C PRO A 419 -5.02 -24.44 15.87
N ASN A 420 -4.71 -24.75 14.60
CA ASN A 420 -3.35 -24.93 14.11
C ASN A 420 -2.82 -23.68 13.40
N TYR A 421 -3.57 -22.57 13.36
CA TYR A 421 -3.20 -21.38 12.62
C TYR A 421 -2.08 -20.58 13.33
N GLY A 422 -0.82 -21.00 13.13
CA GLY A 422 0.36 -20.43 13.80
C GLY A 422 0.51 -18.91 13.62
N ARG A 423 0.16 -18.38 12.44
CA ARG A 423 0.18 -16.94 12.15
C ARG A 423 -0.77 -16.14 13.04
N ALA A 424 -1.96 -16.68 13.35
CA ALA A 424 -2.92 -16.02 14.24
C ALA A 424 -2.44 -16.00 15.69
N TYR A 425 -1.80 -17.08 16.16
CA TYR A 425 -1.14 -17.07 17.47
C TYR A 425 0.01 -16.05 17.54
N ALA A 426 0.85 -15.99 16.50
CA ALA A 426 1.93 -15.01 16.42
C ALA A 426 1.40 -13.57 16.43
N ALA A 427 0.31 -13.30 15.71
CA ALA A 427 -0.34 -11.99 15.71
C ALA A 427 -0.94 -11.63 17.07
N LEU A 428 -1.56 -12.57 17.79
CA LEU A 428 -1.99 -12.34 19.17
C LEU A 428 -0.83 -12.05 20.11
N ALA A 429 0.27 -12.80 19.99
CA ALA A 429 1.48 -12.55 20.76
C ALA A 429 2.00 -11.13 20.51
N LEU A 430 2.03 -10.70 19.24
CA LEU A 430 2.42 -9.36 18.83
C LEU A 430 1.48 -8.27 19.39
N VAL A 431 0.16 -8.42 19.26
CA VAL A 431 -0.82 -7.45 19.80
C VAL A 431 -0.63 -7.24 21.30
N HIS A 432 -0.48 -8.33 22.05
CA HIS A 432 -0.29 -8.26 23.49
C HIS A 432 1.08 -7.69 23.87
N TRP A 433 2.14 -8.00 23.12
CA TRP A 433 3.48 -7.43 23.32
C TRP A 433 3.51 -5.92 23.04
N THR A 434 2.99 -5.51 21.89
CA THR A 434 2.89 -4.09 21.50
C THR A 434 2.00 -3.32 22.46
N GLY A 435 0.88 -3.91 22.90
CA GLY A 435 0.04 -3.34 23.95
C GLY A 435 0.82 -3.14 25.24
N ALA A 436 1.54 -4.16 25.72
CA ALA A 436 2.29 -4.10 26.96
C ALA A 436 3.39 -3.02 26.97
N THR A 437 4.09 -2.85 25.85
CA THR A 437 5.15 -1.84 25.67
C THR A 437 4.61 -0.44 25.42
N GLN A 438 3.38 -0.32 24.89
CA GLN A 438 2.71 0.97 24.63
C GLN A 438 1.46 1.14 25.51
N ARG A 439 1.64 1.79 26.67
CA ARG A 439 0.60 1.95 27.71
C ARG A 439 -0.73 2.53 27.24
N THR A 440 -0.76 3.31 26.16
CA THR A 440 -2.00 3.83 25.58
C THR A 440 -2.83 2.71 24.96
N LEU A 441 -2.17 1.79 24.24
CA LEU A 441 -2.81 0.71 23.49
C LEU A 441 -3.32 -0.41 24.40
N VAL A 442 -2.60 -0.75 25.47
CA VAL A 442 -3.05 -1.82 26.41
C VAL A 442 -4.42 -1.56 27.01
N ARG A 443 -4.82 -0.29 27.15
CA ARG A 443 -6.15 0.08 27.68
C ARG A 443 -7.28 -0.54 26.86
N GLY A 444 -7.08 -0.69 25.55
CA GLY A 444 -8.07 -1.33 24.67
C GLY A 444 -8.24 -2.82 24.91
N LEU A 445 -7.22 -3.48 25.46
CA LEU A 445 -7.26 -4.90 25.79
C LEU A 445 -7.91 -5.17 27.16
N GLU A 446 -8.35 -4.13 27.88
CA GLU A 446 -8.97 -4.21 29.21
C GLU A 446 -8.13 -4.99 30.23
N MET A 447 -6.81 -4.92 30.08
CA MET A 447 -5.86 -5.65 30.91
C MET A 447 -4.70 -4.76 31.35
N THR A 448 -3.96 -5.21 32.36
CA THR A 448 -2.73 -4.52 32.75
C THR A 448 -1.61 -4.82 31.74
N TRP A 449 -0.63 -3.92 31.63
CA TRP A 449 0.57 -4.17 30.81
C TRP A 449 1.33 -5.45 31.22
N ARG A 450 1.28 -5.83 32.51
CA ARG A 450 1.86 -7.10 32.99
C ARG A 450 1.10 -8.31 32.47
N GLU A 451 -0.23 -8.26 32.57
CA GLU A 451 -1.07 -9.31 32.01
C GLU A 451 -0.82 -9.47 30.52
N ALA A 452 -0.76 -8.36 29.78
CA ALA A 452 -0.47 -8.35 28.36
C ALA A 452 0.89 -9.02 28.04
N HIS A 453 1.96 -8.73 28.79
CA HIS A 453 3.24 -9.42 28.61
C HIS A 453 3.14 -10.94 28.81
N LEU A 454 2.46 -11.39 29.87
CA LEU A 454 2.33 -12.81 30.16
C LEU A 454 1.46 -13.54 29.14
N ARG A 455 0.36 -12.91 28.70
CA ARG A 455 -0.50 -13.41 27.62
C ARG A 455 0.25 -13.49 26.29
N SER A 456 1.08 -12.49 25.99
CA SER A 456 1.93 -12.50 24.80
C SER A 456 2.81 -13.74 24.76
N ARG A 457 3.44 -14.09 25.88
CA ARG A 457 4.26 -15.30 26.00
C ARG A 457 3.46 -16.58 25.82
N GLU A 458 2.27 -16.68 26.42
CA GLU A 458 1.39 -17.84 26.27
C GLU A 458 1.05 -18.09 24.79
N TYR A 459 0.69 -17.03 24.06
CA TYR A 459 0.41 -17.13 22.63
C TYR A 459 1.67 -17.41 21.81
N LEU A 460 2.82 -16.83 22.18
CA LEU A 460 4.09 -17.11 21.53
C LEU A 460 4.46 -18.59 21.66
N GLN A 461 4.31 -19.21 22.83
CA GLN A 461 4.56 -20.65 23.01
C GLN A 461 3.70 -21.51 22.07
N LYS A 462 2.44 -21.12 21.84
CA LYS A 462 1.56 -21.80 20.87
C LYS A 462 2.01 -21.54 19.43
N ALA A 463 2.39 -20.30 19.10
CA ALA A 463 2.90 -19.92 17.79
C ALA A 463 4.20 -20.67 17.42
N MET A 464 5.08 -20.93 18.39
CA MET A 464 6.35 -21.63 18.18
C MET A 464 6.21 -23.11 17.77
N LYS A 465 5.00 -23.69 17.84
CA LYS A 465 4.72 -25.01 17.24
C LYS A 465 4.74 -24.99 15.71
N GLN A 466 4.41 -23.84 15.10
CA GLN A 466 4.50 -23.57 13.67
C GLN A 466 5.04 -22.13 13.49
N PRO A 467 6.36 -21.95 13.67
CA PRO A 467 6.95 -20.63 13.83
C PRO A 467 6.85 -19.81 12.53
N THR A 468 6.57 -18.53 12.68
CA THR A 468 6.54 -17.53 11.61
C THR A 468 7.61 -16.47 11.87
N SER A 469 7.91 -15.63 10.87
CA SER A 469 8.76 -14.46 11.05
C SER A 469 8.27 -13.57 12.21
N ILE A 470 6.95 -13.35 12.31
CA ILE A 470 6.32 -12.60 13.40
C ILE A 470 6.61 -13.24 14.77
N ALA A 471 6.47 -14.57 14.89
CA ALA A 471 6.72 -15.27 16.15
C ALA A 471 8.17 -15.10 16.61
N TYR A 472 9.13 -15.32 15.70
CA TYR A 472 10.55 -15.13 15.99
C TYR A 472 10.89 -13.67 16.30
N ASN A 473 10.28 -12.70 15.60
CA ASN A 473 10.45 -11.29 15.92
C ASN A 473 9.98 -10.96 17.36
N VAL A 474 8.78 -11.41 17.76
CA VAL A 474 8.28 -11.22 19.14
C VAL A 474 9.20 -11.91 20.16
N SER A 475 9.63 -13.14 19.87
CA SER A 475 10.59 -13.91 20.68
C SER A 475 11.87 -13.12 20.91
N SER A 476 12.42 -12.51 19.85
CA SER A 476 13.65 -11.71 19.93
C SER A 476 13.52 -10.53 20.89
N GLN A 477 12.38 -9.84 20.86
CA GLN A 477 12.13 -8.68 21.70
C GLN A 477 12.02 -9.09 23.18
N MET A 478 11.43 -10.25 23.46
CA MET A 478 11.38 -10.82 24.82
C MET A 478 12.77 -11.24 25.32
N TYR A 479 13.62 -11.84 24.48
CA TYR A 479 15.01 -12.14 24.83
C TYR A 479 15.80 -10.86 25.10
N LEU A 480 15.66 -9.85 24.24
CA LEU A 480 16.33 -8.57 24.39
C LEU A 480 15.95 -7.87 25.70
N GLN A 481 14.66 -7.88 26.06
CA GLN A 481 14.17 -7.32 27.33
C GLN A 481 14.86 -7.96 28.55
N ARG A 482 15.19 -9.25 28.47
CA ARG A 482 15.90 -10.01 29.52
C ARG A 482 17.42 -9.91 29.47
N ARG A 483 17.97 -9.04 28.61
CA ARG A 483 19.41 -8.87 28.34
C ARG A 483 20.07 -10.09 27.70
N GLN A 484 19.30 -10.92 27.00
CA GLN A 484 19.78 -12.08 26.25
C GLN A 484 20.02 -11.67 24.79
N HIS A 485 21.03 -10.82 24.57
CA HIS A 485 21.28 -10.19 23.25
C HIS A 485 21.62 -11.20 22.16
N LYS A 486 22.36 -12.27 22.48
CA LYS A 486 22.79 -13.26 21.49
C LYS A 486 21.59 -14.07 20.98
N GLU A 487 20.74 -14.48 21.91
CA GLU A 487 19.50 -15.21 21.65
C GLU A 487 18.54 -14.33 20.83
N ALA A 488 18.40 -13.05 21.19
CA ALA A 488 17.59 -12.10 20.42
C ALA A 488 18.07 -11.99 18.96
N ILE A 489 19.39 -11.84 18.74
CA ILE A 489 19.96 -11.80 17.37
C ILE A 489 19.67 -13.11 16.62
N SER A 490 19.85 -14.27 17.28
CA SER A 490 19.58 -15.57 16.66
C SER A 490 18.10 -15.79 16.29
N GLU A 491 17.16 -15.31 17.11
CA GLU A 491 15.73 -15.32 16.76
C GLU A 491 15.47 -14.44 15.52
N LEU A 492 16.08 -13.25 15.43
CA LEU A 492 15.91 -12.36 14.27
C LEU A 492 16.56 -12.90 13.00
N GLU A 493 17.70 -13.59 13.10
CA GLU A 493 18.31 -14.31 11.97
C GLU A 493 17.35 -15.38 11.44
N ARG A 494 16.68 -16.14 12.33
CA ARG A 494 15.62 -17.08 11.94
C ARG A 494 14.42 -16.38 11.32
N ALA A 495 13.97 -15.27 11.89
CA ALA A 495 12.88 -14.48 11.33
C ALA A 495 13.17 -14.02 9.89
N LEU A 496 14.36 -13.46 9.66
CA LEU A 496 14.81 -12.99 8.35
C LEU A 496 15.12 -14.11 7.36
N SER A 497 15.42 -15.32 7.85
CA SER A 497 15.53 -16.50 6.98
C SER A 497 14.17 -16.95 6.43
N LEU A 498 13.08 -16.70 7.17
CA LEU A 498 11.71 -16.97 6.72
C LEU A 498 11.15 -15.82 5.87
N ASP A 499 11.47 -14.58 6.25
CA ASP A 499 10.97 -13.37 5.58
C ASP A 499 12.07 -12.30 5.44
N PRO A 500 12.92 -12.42 4.40
CA PRO A 500 14.06 -11.53 4.18
C PRO A 500 13.68 -10.11 3.74
N ASN A 501 12.40 -9.82 3.48
CA ASN A 501 11.93 -8.47 3.15
C ASN A 501 10.99 -7.90 4.22
N ASP A 502 10.85 -8.51 5.40
CA ASP A 502 10.04 -7.93 6.48
C ASP A 502 10.74 -6.69 7.08
N PRO A 503 10.17 -5.48 6.92
CA PRO A 503 10.74 -4.25 7.49
C PRO A 503 10.79 -4.29 9.03
N SER A 504 9.82 -4.94 9.69
CA SER A 504 9.73 -4.99 11.15
C SER A 504 10.83 -5.85 11.77
N CYS A 505 11.25 -6.90 11.08
CA CYS A 505 12.42 -7.72 11.47
C CYS A 505 13.72 -6.93 11.30
N HIS A 506 13.87 -6.17 10.21
CA HIS A 506 15.04 -5.29 10.00
C HIS A 506 15.13 -4.20 11.06
N GLN A 507 13.99 -3.58 11.41
CA GLN A 507 13.88 -2.62 12.49
C GLN A 507 14.34 -3.22 13.83
N SER A 508 13.83 -4.39 14.16
CA SER A 508 14.11 -5.09 15.42
C SER A 508 15.57 -5.57 15.49
N MET A 509 16.14 -6.01 14.37
CA MET A 509 17.57 -6.32 14.24
C MET A 509 18.45 -5.10 14.44
N GLY A 510 18.12 -3.97 13.80
CA GLY A 510 18.81 -2.70 14.00
C GLY A 510 18.84 -2.25 15.45
N PHE A 511 17.68 -2.28 16.12
CA PHE A 511 17.60 -1.95 17.54
C PHE A 511 18.40 -2.94 18.40
N THR A 512 18.22 -4.23 18.19
CA THR A 512 18.91 -5.30 18.93
C THR A 512 20.43 -5.20 18.81
N LEU A 513 20.95 -4.99 17.60
CA LEU A 513 22.38 -4.82 17.36
C LEU A 513 22.94 -3.56 18.01
N SER A 514 22.19 -2.46 18.00
CA SER A 514 22.57 -1.23 18.72
C SER A 514 22.72 -1.49 20.21
N MET A 515 21.71 -2.13 20.81
CA MET A 515 21.72 -2.52 22.22
C MET A 515 22.83 -3.54 22.55
N ALA A 516 23.18 -4.41 21.59
CA ALA A 516 24.21 -5.44 21.74
C ALA A 516 25.66 -4.93 21.56
N GLY A 517 25.87 -3.63 21.34
CA GLY A 517 27.21 -3.05 21.11
C GLY A 517 27.74 -3.24 19.69
N ARG A 518 26.86 -3.50 18.71
CA ARG A 518 27.21 -3.69 17.28
C ARG A 518 26.59 -2.59 16.39
N PRO A 519 26.86 -1.29 16.66
CA PRO A 519 26.15 -0.20 16.02
C PRO A 519 26.42 -0.05 14.51
N LYS A 520 27.58 -0.49 14.01
CA LYS A 520 27.88 -0.45 12.56
C LYS A 520 26.94 -1.38 11.78
N GLU A 521 26.80 -2.61 12.24
CA GLU A 521 25.89 -3.58 11.64
C GLU A 521 24.42 -3.17 11.85
N ALA A 522 24.10 -2.57 13.00
CA ALA A 522 22.78 -2.00 13.24
C ALA A 522 22.36 -1.00 12.15
N ILE A 523 23.24 -0.06 11.81
CA ILE A 523 22.99 0.95 10.77
C ILE A 523 22.70 0.28 9.41
N GLU A 524 23.41 -0.79 9.06
CA GLU A 524 23.16 -1.53 7.82
C GLU A 524 21.75 -2.13 7.78
N TYR A 525 21.32 -2.80 8.84
CA TYR A 525 19.96 -3.37 8.93
C TYR A 525 18.88 -2.29 8.95
N ILE A 526 19.12 -1.17 9.63
CA ILE A 526 18.18 -0.03 9.65
C ILE A 526 18.03 0.56 8.25
N ASN A 527 19.13 0.76 7.52
CA ASN A 527 19.09 1.25 6.14
C ASN A 527 18.39 0.28 5.18
N ARG A 528 18.58 -1.03 5.36
CA ARG A 528 17.80 -2.05 4.63
C ARG A 528 16.31 -1.93 4.94
N GLY A 529 15.93 -1.76 6.19
CA GLY A 529 14.53 -1.51 6.60
C GLY A 529 13.95 -0.25 5.95
N MET A 530 14.68 0.86 5.96
CA MET A 530 14.28 2.10 5.27
C MET A 530 14.11 1.91 3.75
N ARG A 531 14.92 1.04 3.15
CA ARG A 531 14.83 0.72 1.72
C ARG A 531 13.58 -0.11 1.40
N LEU A 532 13.16 -0.98 2.32
CA LEU A 532 11.96 -1.81 2.22
C LEU A 532 10.69 -1.01 2.55
N ASP A 533 10.77 -0.03 3.45
CA ASP A 533 9.66 0.83 3.85
C ASP A 533 9.99 2.35 3.77
N PRO A 534 10.14 2.91 2.55
CA PRO A 534 10.48 4.32 2.32
C PRO A 534 9.62 5.38 3.02
N HIS A 535 8.34 5.10 3.28
CA HIS A 535 7.37 6.05 3.85
C HIS A 535 7.20 5.93 5.37
N ASN A 536 8.01 5.11 6.06
CA ASN A 536 8.03 5.11 7.53
C ASN A 536 9.34 5.68 8.13
N PRO A 537 9.82 6.87 7.71
CA PRO A 537 11.15 7.34 8.07
C PRO A 537 11.31 7.72 9.55
N SER A 538 10.23 8.09 10.26
CA SER A 538 10.36 8.62 11.64
C SER A 538 10.98 7.59 12.60
N ILE A 539 10.49 6.35 12.58
CA ILE A 539 11.00 5.29 13.46
C ILE A 539 12.43 4.89 13.11
N TYR A 540 12.74 4.76 11.82
CA TYR A 540 14.08 4.41 11.38
C TYR A 540 15.11 5.50 11.71
N LEU A 541 14.74 6.78 11.56
CA LEU A 541 15.61 7.89 11.95
C LEU A 541 15.90 7.90 13.46
N ALA A 542 14.91 7.59 14.31
CA ALA A 542 15.13 7.46 15.74
C ALA A 542 16.07 6.30 16.07
N LEU A 543 15.94 5.17 15.36
CA LEU A 543 16.82 4.01 15.52
C LEU A 543 18.24 4.29 15.01
N LEU A 544 18.40 4.97 13.88
CA LEU A 544 19.71 5.44 13.42
C LEU A 544 20.33 6.38 14.45
N GLY A 545 19.54 7.31 15.00
CA GLY A 545 19.99 8.20 16.06
C GLY A 545 20.54 7.42 17.27
N MET A 546 19.82 6.38 17.72
CA MET A 546 20.28 5.50 18.79
C MET A 546 21.54 4.69 18.40
N ALA A 547 21.63 4.20 17.17
CA ALA A 547 22.80 3.46 16.69
C ALA A 547 24.05 4.36 16.62
N HIS A 548 23.92 5.59 16.11
CA HIS A 548 24.98 6.60 16.10
C HIS A 548 25.39 7.00 17.53
N PHE A 549 24.43 7.12 18.44
CA PHE A 549 24.74 7.30 19.86
C PHE A 549 25.59 6.14 20.38
N CYS A 550 25.19 4.89 20.17
CA CYS A 550 25.96 3.71 20.59
C CYS A 550 27.36 3.67 19.94
N LYS A 551 27.52 4.22 18.73
CA LYS A 551 28.81 4.37 18.05
C LYS A 551 29.68 5.50 18.60
N GLY A 552 29.12 6.41 19.41
CA GLY A 552 29.81 7.57 19.97
C GLY A 552 29.66 8.87 19.16
N GLU A 553 28.85 8.88 18.11
CA GLU A 553 28.64 10.00 17.20
C GLU A 553 27.45 10.85 17.66
N LEU A 554 27.63 11.55 18.79
CA LEU A 554 26.53 12.23 19.51
C LEU A 554 25.84 13.33 18.70
N ALA A 555 26.58 14.13 17.92
CA ALA A 555 26.01 15.19 17.10
C ALA A 555 25.06 14.63 16.01
N GLU A 556 25.49 13.58 15.32
CA GLU A 556 24.68 12.88 14.31
C GLU A 556 23.45 12.22 14.97
N ALA A 557 23.66 11.59 16.13
CA ALA A 557 22.58 10.99 16.92
C ALA A 557 21.47 12.00 17.26
N ALA A 558 21.85 13.20 17.70
CA ALA A 558 20.91 14.28 18.00
C ALA A 558 20.17 14.76 16.74
N ALA A 559 20.89 15.01 15.64
CA ALA A 559 20.30 15.51 14.40
C ALA A 559 19.26 14.54 13.79
N LEU A 560 19.58 13.24 13.77
CA LEU A 560 18.68 12.20 13.27
C LEU A 560 17.44 12.05 14.16
N SER A 561 17.63 12.06 15.48
CA SER A 561 16.53 11.94 16.45
C SER A 561 15.62 13.17 16.44
N GLU A 562 16.18 14.36 16.24
CA GLU A 562 15.40 15.60 16.07
C GLU A 562 14.55 15.50 14.79
N LYS A 563 15.14 15.05 13.68
CA LYS A 563 14.39 14.84 12.43
C LYS A 563 13.28 13.82 12.62
N ALA A 564 13.52 12.72 13.33
CA ALA A 564 12.51 11.73 13.68
C ALA A 564 11.34 12.35 14.46
N LEU A 565 11.64 13.12 15.52
CA LEU A 565 10.63 13.78 16.35
C LEU A 565 9.83 14.82 15.57
N ARG A 566 10.46 15.57 14.65
CA ARG A 566 9.72 16.51 13.77
C ARG A 566 8.69 15.82 12.88
N LEU A 567 8.99 14.60 12.41
CA LEU A 567 8.08 13.81 11.59
C LEU A 567 6.97 13.15 12.42
N ASN A 568 7.20 12.93 13.72
CA ASN A 568 6.20 12.40 14.65
C ASN A 568 6.26 13.09 16.04
N PRO A 569 5.76 14.34 16.17
CA PRO A 569 5.87 15.14 17.39
C PRO A 569 5.12 14.55 18.60
N GLU A 570 4.19 13.64 18.34
CA GLU A 570 3.39 12.98 19.37
C GLU A 570 4.12 11.81 20.03
N ASN A 571 5.25 11.35 19.46
CA ASN A 571 6.01 10.23 20.00
C ASN A 571 6.85 10.65 21.21
N VAL A 572 6.36 10.27 22.39
CA VAL A 572 6.99 10.55 23.68
C VAL A 572 8.40 9.96 23.79
N GLY A 573 8.62 8.75 23.31
CA GLY A 573 9.93 8.09 23.39
C GLY A 573 11.01 8.85 22.60
N MET A 574 10.66 9.33 21.40
CA MET A 574 11.54 10.17 20.59
C MET A 574 11.87 11.50 21.26
N GLY A 575 10.89 12.13 21.92
CA GLY A 575 11.13 13.38 22.67
C GLY A 575 12.09 13.20 23.84
N VAL A 576 11.97 12.09 24.59
CA VAL A 576 12.89 11.74 25.69
C VAL A 576 14.31 11.46 25.15
N GLN A 577 14.43 10.75 24.03
CA GLN A 577 15.71 10.48 23.36
C GLN A 577 16.40 11.79 22.90
N VAL A 578 15.67 12.68 22.24
CA VAL A 578 16.19 14.00 21.82
C VAL A 578 16.64 14.82 23.02
N ALA A 579 15.84 14.86 24.09
CA ALA A 579 16.19 15.60 25.31
C ALA A 579 17.51 15.10 25.91
N ALA A 580 17.69 13.78 25.99
CA ALA A 580 18.95 13.17 26.48
C ALA A 580 20.15 13.58 25.62
N PHE A 581 20.02 13.53 24.29
CA PHE A 581 21.12 13.85 23.38
C PHE A 581 21.47 15.34 23.39
N TYR A 582 20.48 16.23 23.47
CA TYR A 582 20.73 17.66 23.64
C TYR A 582 21.44 17.98 24.95
N ALA A 583 21.03 17.36 26.05
CA ALA A 583 21.68 17.58 27.34
C ALA A 583 23.15 17.11 27.33
N LEU A 584 23.46 16.01 26.63
CA LEU A 584 24.85 15.55 26.46
C LEU A 584 25.69 16.47 25.57
N LEU A 585 25.06 17.21 24.66
CA LEU A 585 25.71 18.24 23.83
C LEU A 585 25.86 19.59 24.55
N GLY A 586 25.38 19.72 25.79
CA GLY A 586 25.35 21.01 26.51
C GLY A 586 24.25 21.97 26.01
N ARG A 587 23.29 21.47 25.23
CA ARG A 587 22.14 22.23 24.71
C ARG A 587 20.99 22.23 25.73
N ASP A 588 21.26 22.75 26.92
CA ASP A 588 20.39 22.58 28.10
C ASP A 588 18.97 23.15 27.92
N GLN A 589 18.84 24.32 27.28
CA GLN A 589 17.54 24.94 27.04
C GLN A 589 16.67 24.08 26.11
N GLU A 590 17.29 23.55 25.05
CA GLU A 590 16.61 22.74 24.05
C GLU A 590 16.26 21.36 24.60
N ALA A 591 17.13 20.79 25.44
CA ALA A 591 16.85 19.55 26.18
C ALA A 591 15.60 19.69 27.06
N ARG A 592 15.51 20.78 27.85
CA ARG A 592 14.36 21.07 28.70
C ARG A 592 13.09 21.30 27.88
N ALA A 593 13.18 22.02 26.76
CA ALA A 593 12.04 22.26 25.87
C ALA A 593 11.49 20.95 25.25
N ALA A 594 12.39 20.06 24.79
CA ALA A 594 12.02 18.74 24.29
C ALA A 594 11.34 17.91 25.39
N LEU A 595 11.89 17.92 26.61
CA LEU A 595 11.32 17.19 27.74
C LEU A 595 9.96 17.76 28.19
N GLU A 596 9.78 19.08 28.22
CA GLU A 596 8.50 19.71 28.59
C GLU A 596 7.37 19.41 27.58
N THR A 597 7.71 19.27 26.30
CA THR A 597 6.74 18.89 25.25
C THR A 597 6.17 17.50 25.51
N VAL A 598 7.00 16.57 25.99
CA VAL A 598 6.55 15.23 26.40
C VAL A 598 6.03 15.17 27.83
N ARG A 599 6.39 16.15 28.68
CA ARG A 599 6.02 16.22 30.11
C ARG A 599 4.51 16.25 30.32
N LYS A 600 3.81 16.90 29.40
CA LYS A 600 2.36 17.04 29.41
C LYS A 600 1.61 15.74 29.09
N LYS A 601 2.32 14.69 28.65
CA LYS A 601 1.73 13.46 28.08
C LYS A 601 2.00 12.18 28.89
N LEU A 602 2.91 12.17 29.88
CA LEU A 602 3.12 11.01 30.76
C LEU A 602 2.85 11.32 32.23
N TYR A 603 2.58 10.25 32.98
CA TYR A 603 2.35 10.28 34.42
C TYR A 603 3.60 9.93 35.26
N VAL A 604 4.69 9.40 34.66
CA VAL A 604 5.90 8.98 35.40
C VAL A 604 7.18 9.28 34.61
N TYR A 605 8.13 9.97 35.24
CA TYR A 605 9.41 10.44 34.66
C TYR A 605 10.62 9.99 35.49
N HIS A 606 10.77 8.69 35.72
CA HIS A 606 11.88 8.18 36.53
C HIS A 606 12.86 7.38 35.67
N LEU A 607 14.16 7.55 35.94
CA LEU A 607 15.26 7.01 35.15
C LEU A 607 15.19 5.49 34.97
N ASP A 608 14.84 4.76 36.04
CA ASP A 608 14.76 3.30 36.05
C ASP A 608 13.76 2.74 35.02
N ILE A 609 12.64 3.42 34.77
CA ILE A 609 11.64 3.01 33.79
C ILE A 609 12.21 3.14 32.37
N TYR A 610 12.88 4.26 32.06
CA TYR A 610 13.47 4.45 30.74
C TYR A 610 14.61 3.46 30.49
N MET A 611 15.48 3.26 31.48
CA MET A 611 16.60 2.33 31.39
C MET A 611 16.15 0.86 31.38
N PHE A 612 14.96 0.54 31.90
CA PHE A 612 14.39 -0.80 31.80
C PHE A 612 14.15 -1.19 30.32
N TYR A 613 13.59 -0.29 29.52
CA TYR A 613 13.29 -0.51 28.09
C TYR A 613 14.48 -0.29 27.15
N LEU A 614 15.63 0.12 27.68
CA LEU A 614 16.87 0.30 26.91
C LEU A 614 17.93 -0.70 27.39
N PRO A 615 17.92 -1.93 26.84
CA PRO A 615 18.75 -3.03 27.28
C PRO A 615 20.18 -2.92 26.74
N PHE A 616 20.89 -1.83 27.02
CA PHE A 616 22.29 -1.69 26.63
C PHE A 616 23.14 -2.82 27.22
N ARG A 617 23.96 -3.44 26.37
CA ARG A 617 24.95 -4.44 26.78
C ARG A 617 26.15 -3.78 27.48
N GLU A 618 26.58 -2.63 26.98
CA GLU A 618 27.76 -1.92 27.48
C GLU A 618 27.36 -0.90 28.55
N ARG A 619 27.94 -1.06 29.73
CA ARG A 619 27.69 -0.17 30.87
C ARG A 619 28.06 1.29 30.58
N THR A 620 29.17 1.53 29.91
CA THR A 620 29.64 2.88 29.55
C THR A 620 28.62 3.63 28.69
N VAL A 621 27.99 2.94 27.73
CA VAL A 621 26.94 3.51 26.88
C VAL A 621 25.66 3.76 27.68
N ALA A 622 25.28 2.81 28.54
CA ALA A 622 24.11 2.93 29.42
C ALA A 622 24.24 4.12 30.39
N ASP A 623 25.39 4.23 31.07
CA ASP A 623 25.69 5.31 32.02
C ASP A 623 25.66 6.67 31.32
N ARG A 624 26.26 6.79 30.14
CA ARG A 624 26.22 8.03 29.35
C ARG A 624 24.80 8.42 28.94
N TYR A 625 23.95 7.46 28.56
CA TYR A 625 22.56 7.75 28.21
C TYR A 625 21.77 8.20 29.44
N ALA A 626 21.96 7.52 30.56
CA ALA A 626 21.34 7.86 31.84
C ALA A 626 21.75 9.25 32.34
N GLU A 627 23.02 9.61 32.22
CA GLU A 627 23.52 10.97 32.50
C GLU A 627 22.83 12.01 31.63
N GLY A 628 22.63 11.73 30.33
CA GLY A 628 21.89 12.59 29.43
C GLY A 628 20.46 12.83 29.89
N LEU A 629 19.75 11.77 30.28
CA LEU A 629 18.40 11.87 30.84
C LEU A 629 18.35 12.70 32.13
N LEU A 630 19.29 12.46 33.06
CA LEU A 630 19.38 13.20 34.33
C LEU A 630 19.64 14.70 34.07
N LYS A 631 20.60 15.03 33.20
CA LYS A 631 20.89 16.42 32.81
C LYS A 631 19.71 17.10 32.11
N ALA A 632 18.95 16.35 31.33
CA ALA A 632 17.73 16.85 30.69
C ALA A 632 16.58 17.15 31.67
N GLY A 633 16.66 16.63 32.90
CA GLY A 633 15.66 16.84 33.96
C GLY A 633 14.76 15.64 34.27
N VAL A 634 15.10 14.44 33.79
CA VAL A 634 14.42 13.20 34.22
C VAL A 634 14.79 12.92 35.68
N SER A 635 13.81 12.57 36.51
CA SER A 635 14.05 12.31 37.92
C SER A 635 14.76 10.97 38.15
N GLY A 636 15.59 10.90 39.20
CA GLY A 636 16.30 9.69 39.59
C GLY A 636 17.77 9.97 39.91
N GLN A 637 18.55 8.91 40.01
CA GLN A 637 20.00 8.96 40.23
C GLN A 637 20.66 7.86 39.40
N LEU A 638 21.92 8.07 39.00
CA LEU A 638 22.63 7.15 38.11
C LEU A 638 22.74 5.73 38.70
N SER A 639 22.97 5.62 40.01
CA SER A 639 22.97 4.33 40.73
C SER A 639 21.59 3.68 40.91
N GLY A 640 20.51 4.37 40.51
CA GLY A 640 19.14 3.96 40.73
C GLY A 640 18.61 2.93 39.73
N TYR A 641 19.15 2.89 38.51
CA TYR A 641 18.69 1.94 37.49
C TYR A 641 19.36 0.56 37.66
N PRO A 642 18.68 -0.55 37.32
CA PRO A 642 19.23 -1.90 37.53
C PRO A 642 20.46 -2.18 36.65
N PRO A 643 21.64 -2.51 37.22
CA PRO A 643 22.87 -2.73 36.48
C PRO A 643 22.92 -4.15 35.88
N ALA A 644 22.00 -4.43 34.94
CA ALA A 644 21.78 -5.73 34.32
C ALA A 644 22.82 -6.02 33.21
N PHE A 645 24.09 -6.06 33.60
CA PHE A 645 25.24 -6.31 32.74
C PHE A 645 25.82 -7.71 32.98
N LYS A 646 26.62 -8.21 32.02
CA LYS A 646 27.06 -9.61 32.00
C LYS A 646 27.89 -9.98 33.22
N GLU A 647 28.71 -9.06 33.71
CA GLU A 647 29.54 -9.22 34.91
C GLU A 647 28.73 -9.46 36.20
N ASN A 648 27.45 -9.07 36.20
CA ASN A 648 26.55 -9.27 37.34
C ASN A 648 25.62 -10.47 37.14
N GLN A 649 25.58 -11.09 35.95
CA GLN A 649 24.59 -12.10 35.61
C GLN A 649 24.93 -13.45 36.25
N PHE A 650 23.92 -14.10 36.83
CA PHE A 650 24.04 -15.44 37.39
C PHE A 650 23.80 -16.51 36.32
N THR A 651 24.52 -17.62 36.43
CA THR A 651 24.29 -18.87 35.71
C THR A 651 23.16 -19.68 36.35
N GLY A 652 22.61 -20.65 35.60
CA GLY A 652 21.56 -21.53 36.12
C GLY A 652 21.92 -22.25 37.43
N GLU A 653 23.18 -22.67 37.59
CA GLU A 653 23.66 -23.33 38.81
C GLU A 653 23.76 -22.38 40.00
N GLU A 654 24.25 -21.15 39.77
CA GLU A 654 24.29 -20.12 40.81
C GLU A 654 22.88 -19.70 41.22
N ILE A 655 21.93 -19.58 40.28
CA ILE A 655 20.51 -19.32 40.58
C ILE A 655 19.94 -20.43 41.46
N ARG A 656 20.23 -21.70 41.12
CA ARG A 656 19.75 -22.85 41.88
C ARG A 656 20.27 -22.83 43.30
N THR A 657 21.56 -22.60 43.46
CA THR A 657 22.23 -22.53 44.76
C THR A 657 21.73 -21.36 45.59
N LEU A 658 21.47 -20.21 44.97
CA LEU A 658 20.96 -19.02 45.64
C LEU A 658 19.52 -19.20 46.14
N LEU A 659 18.67 -19.83 45.33
CA LEU A 659 17.22 -19.82 45.55
C LEU A 659 16.67 -21.13 46.14
N PHE A 660 17.03 -22.30 45.61
CA PHE A 660 16.30 -23.54 45.93
C PHE A 660 16.76 -24.13 47.26
N GLY A 661 15.84 -24.16 48.24
CA GLY A 661 16.14 -24.50 49.63
C GLY A 661 16.38 -23.28 50.52
N SER A 662 16.14 -22.07 49.99
CA SER A 662 16.39 -20.80 50.66
C SER A 662 15.08 -20.02 50.84
N THR A 663 15.04 -19.19 51.89
CA THR A 663 14.03 -18.12 51.99
C THR A 663 14.65 -16.81 51.51
N ILE A 664 13.95 -16.09 50.63
CA ILE A 664 14.35 -14.76 50.16
C ILE A 664 13.31 -13.71 50.54
N THR A 665 13.74 -12.45 50.66
CA THR A 665 12.86 -11.31 50.85
C THR A 665 13.26 -10.15 49.94
N GLY A 666 12.30 -9.35 49.49
CA GLY A 666 12.57 -8.25 48.58
C GLY A 666 11.53 -7.15 48.64
N ARG A 667 11.72 -6.13 47.80
CA ARG A 667 10.77 -5.03 47.58
C ARG A 667 10.44 -4.88 46.11
N THR A 668 9.19 -4.51 45.81
CA THR A 668 8.79 -4.22 44.43
C THR A 668 9.25 -2.81 44.05
N ILE A 669 9.98 -2.67 42.94
CA ILE A 669 10.61 -1.39 42.53
C ILE A 669 9.86 -0.72 41.38
N VAL A 670 9.03 -1.47 40.65
CA VAL A 670 8.19 -0.95 39.56
C VAL A 670 6.78 -1.51 39.73
N GLY A 671 5.72 -0.68 39.69
CA GLY A 671 4.30 -1.10 39.68
C GLY A 671 3.47 -0.70 40.91
N LEU A 672 2.17 -1.07 40.93
CA LEU A 672 1.17 -0.68 41.95
C LEU A 672 1.52 -1.03 43.42
N ASN A 673 2.47 -1.95 43.63
CA ASN A 673 2.93 -2.40 44.96
C ASN A 673 4.31 -1.83 45.33
N TRP A 674 4.66 -0.66 44.79
CA TRP A 674 5.96 -0.02 45.00
C TRP A 674 6.31 0.08 46.49
N GLY A 675 7.50 -0.41 46.85
CA GLY A 675 8.02 -0.37 48.22
C GLY A 675 7.51 -1.47 49.16
N LEU A 676 6.46 -2.23 48.81
CA LEU A 676 5.94 -3.30 49.65
C LEU A 676 6.91 -4.49 49.71
N GLN A 677 7.14 -4.97 50.94
CA GLN A 677 7.99 -6.12 51.23
C GLN A 677 7.26 -7.43 50.91
N TRP A 678 8.01 -8.41 50.41
CA TRP A 678 7.54 -9.75 50.14
C TRP A 678 8.59 -10.79 50.55
N TRP A 679 8.15 -12.03 50.75
CA TRP A 679 8.97 -13.19 51.07
C TRP A 679 8.63 -14.34 50.14
N THR A 680 9.63 -15.13 49.78
CA THR A 680 9.45 -16.40 49.08
C THR A 680 10.28 -17.46 49.76
N ASP A 681 9.64 -18.53 50.21
CA ASP A 681 10.30 -19.72 50.74
C ASP A 681 10.33 -20.80 49.65
N PHE A 682 11.52 -21.12 49.15
CA PHE A 682 11.73 -22.12 48.09
C PHE A 682 12.17 -23.45 48.70
N LYS A 683 11.46 -24.52 48.34
CA LYS A 683 11.89 -25.89 48.57
C LYS A 683 12.98 -26.28 47.57
N LYS A 684 13.78 -27.30 47.93
CA LYS A 684 14.84 -27.85 47.05
C LYS A 684 14.31 -28.37 45.70
N ASN A 685 13.06 -28.83 45.65
CA ASN A 685 12.42 -29.33 44.43
C ASN A 685 11.82 -28.22 43.54
N GLY A 686 11.97 -26.95 43.92
CA GLY A 686 11.46 -25.79 43.20
C GLY A 686 10.03 -25.37 43.55
N GLU A 687 9.30 -26.11 44.39
CA GLU A 687 8.06 -25.59 44.97
C GLU A 687 8.36 -24.38 45.85
N PHE A 688 7.45 -23.41 45.90
CA PHE A 688 7.61 -22.26 46.78
C PHE A 688 6.31 -21.83 47.45
N SER A 689 6.45 -21.16 48.59
CA SER A 689 5.38 -20.36 49.19
C SER A 689 5.78 -18.88 49.15
N TRP A 690 4.88 -18.03 48.66
CA TRP A 690 5.08 -16.59 48.55
C TRP A 690 4.15 -15.86 49.50
N ARG A 691 4.67 -14.82 50.16
CA ARG A 691 3.92 -13.96 51.07
C ARG A 691 4.23 -12.50 50.74
N GLY A 692 3.23 -11.76 50.29
CA GLY A 692 3.27 -10.31 50.17
C GLY A 692 2.67 -9.63 51.41
N ALA A 693 2.56 -8.31 51.35
CA ALA A 693 1.99 -7.51 52.44
C ALA A 693 0.51 -7.83 52.74
N THR A 694 -0.29 -8.14 51.72
CA THR A 694 -1.76 -8.31 51.82
C THR A 694 -2.27 -9.64 51.30
N SER A 695 -1.39 -10.50 50.78
CA SER A 695 -1.77 -11.78 50.17
C SER A 695 -0.64 -12.79 50.27
N SER A 696 -1.00 -14.06 50.13
CA SER A 696 -0.04 -15.16 49.99
C SER A 696 -0.45 -16.04 48.82
N ASP A 697 0.53 -16.76 48.28
CA ASP A 697 0.35 -17.66 47.17
C ASP A 697 1.38 -18.79 47.25
N SER A 698 1.26 -19.77 46.38
CA SER A 698 2.27 -20.82 46.21
C SER A 698 2.45 -21.13 44.74
N GLY A 699 3.48 -21.90 44.41
CA GLY A 699 3.73 -22.23 43.03
C GLY A 699 4.93 -23.13 42.85
N LYS A 700 5.39 -23.19 41.60
CA LYS A 700 6.57 -23.96 41.21
C LYS A 700 7.49 -23.10 40.37
N SER A 701 8.77 -23.18 40.70
CA SER A 701 9.85 -22.63 39.91
C SER A 701 10.74 -23.73 39.36
N ARG A 702 11.28 -23.48 38.17
CA ARG A 702 12.25 -24.34 37.51
C ARG A 702 13.34 -23.47 36.91
N ILE A 703 14.51 -24.06 36.71
CA ILE A 703 15.65 -23.41 36.08
C ILE A 703 15.91 -24.12 34.77
N GLU A 704 16.03 -23.35 33.70
CA GLU A 704 16.33 -23.83 32.35
C GLU A 704 17.31 -22.84 31.71
N GLY A 705 18.51 -23.31 31.36
CA GLY A 705 19.64 -22.43 31.04
C GLY A 705 19.95 -21.49 32.20
N ASP A 706 20.23 -20.21 31.89
CA ASP A 706 20.54 -19.15 32.86
C ASP A 706 19.28 -18.39 33.33
N MET A 707 18.13 -19.06 33.30
CA MET A 707 16.82 -18.45 33.57
C MET A 707 16.08 -19.19 34.67
N ILE A 708 15.37 -18.44 35.51
CA ILE A 708 14.33 -18.98 36.38
C ILE A 708 12.95 -18.75 35.75
N TYR A 709 12.15 -19.80 35.70
CA TYR A 709 10.74 -19.77 35.34
C TYR A 709 9.91 -20.01 36.60
N THR A 710 8.86 -19.23 36.78
CA THR A 710 8.05 -19.21 38.00
C THR A 710 6.58 -19.14 37.62
N GLN A 711 5.82 -20.12 38.07
CA GLN A 711 4.37 -20.17 37.92
C GLN A 711 3.72 -20.16 39.30
N TYR A 712 2.89 -19.15 39.54
CA TYR A 712 2.08 -18.99 40.75
C TYR A 712 0.74 -19.72 40.58
N GLN A 713 0.05 -20.05 41.66
CA GLN A 713 -1.31 -20.61 41.58
C GLN A 713 -2.36 -19.53 41.32
N LYS A 714 -2.24 -18.35 41.94
CA LYS A 714 -3.24 -17.26 41.85
C LYS A 714 -2.67 -15.98 41.25
N ASN A 715 -1.50 -15.56 41.72
CA ASN A 715 -0.80 -14.39 41.19
C ASN A 715 -0.50 -14.59 39.72
N TRP A 716 -0.49 -13.48 38.98
CA TRP A 716 -0.17 -13.48 37.55
C TRP A 716 -1.07 -14.40 36.72
N TRP A 717 -2.33 -14.58 37.13
CA TRP A 717 -3.34 -15.39 36.44
C TRP A 717 -2.92 -16.85 36.21
N GLY A 718 -2.02 -17.38 37.04
CA GLY A 718 -1.47 -18.74 36.86
C GLY A 718 -0.55 -18.88 35.65
N LEU A 719 -0.15 -17.77 35.01
CA LEU A 719 0.74 -17.79 33.86
C LEU A 719 2.21 -17.85 34.30
N GLU A 720 3.01 -18.59 33.53
CA GLU A 720 4.45 -18.72 33.79
C GLU A 720 5.19 -17.42 33.43
N SER A 721 5.91 -16.86 34.40
CA SER A 721 6.86 -15.77 34.22
C SER A 721 8.30 -16.30 34.21
N CYS A 722 9.24 -15.55 33.64
CA CYS A 722 10.66 -15.90 33.75
C CYS A 722 11.53 -14.65 33.85
N ALA A 723 12.70 -14.81 34.43
CA ALA A 723 13.65 -13.74 34.68
C ALA A 723 15.10 -14.23 34.64
N THR A 724 15.99 -13.35 34.18
CA THR A 724 17.43 -13.46 34.45
C THR A 724 17.70 -12.94 35.86
N VAL A 725 18.71 -13.48 36.55
CA VAL A 725 19.10 -13.05 37.89
C VAL A 725 20.44 -12.34 37.84
N PHE A 726 20.54 -11.22 38.54
CA PHE A 726 21.76 -10.43 38.60
C PHE A 726 22.13 -10.08 40.04
N ARG A 727 23.43 -9.96 40.30
CA ARG A 727 23.96 -9.23 41.47
C ARG A 727 23.58 -7.76 41.35
N ASN A 728 23.22 -7.15 42.48
CA ASN A 728 23.11 -5.70 42.61
C ASN A 728 24.35 -5.17 43.37
N PRO A 729 25.35 -4.58 42.69
CA PRO A 729 26.54 -4.03 43.35
C PRO A 729 26.24 -2.88 44.33
N SER A 730 25.08 -2.23 44.17
CA SER A 730 24.62 -1.18 45.08
C SER A 730 23.82 -1.72 46.27
N GLY A 731 23.58 -3.04 46.35
CA GLY A 731 23.02 -3.68 47.55
C GLY A 731 24.11 -3.85 48.61
N THR A 732 23.74 -3.82 49.89
CA THR A 732 24.70 -4.00 51.00
C THR A 732 24.35 -5.22 51.86
N PRO A 733 25.34 -5.88 52.48
CA PRO A 733 25.10 -7.00 53.41
C PRO A 733 24.20 -6.64 54.60
N ASP A 734 24.21 -5.36 55.01
CA ASP A 734 23.44 -4.84 56.14
C ASP A 734 22.20 -4.03 55.73
N ASN A 735 21.86 -3.95 54.43
CA ASN A 735 20.72 -3.12 53.99
C ASN A 735 20.05 -3.49 52.66
N LYS A 736 19.61 -4.76 52.53
CA LYS A 736 18.58 -5.26 51.59
C LYS A 736 18.94 -5.15 50.09
N ASP A 737 18.26 -5.94 49.26
CA ASP A 737 18.30 -5.84 47.79
C ASP A 737 19.65 -6.22 47.11
N GLU A 738 20.32 -7.28 47.59
CA GLU A 738 21.61 -7.80 47.07
C GLU A 738 21.56 -8.32 45.62
N TYR A 739 20.39 -8.76 45.17
CA TYR A 739 20.15 -9.36 43.87
C TYR A 739 18.91 -8.74 43.24
N PHE A 740 18.71 -8.95 41.94
CA PHE A 740 17.43 -8.66 41.31
C PHE A 740 17.06 -9.63 40.20
N PHE A 741 15.77 -9.85 40.06
CA PHE A 741 15.16 -10.50 38.90
C PHE A 741 14.93 -9.45 37.81
N MET A 742 15.42 -9.71 36.61
CA MET A 742 15.11 -8.96 35.40
C MET A 742 14.19 -9.81 34.52
N GLY A 743 12.89 -9.52 34.57
CA GLY A 743 11.87 -10.23 33.79
C GLY A 743 11.27 -9.37 32.69
N ASP A 744 10.49 -10.00 31.81
CA ASP A 744 9.85 -9.34 30.65
C ASP A 744 8.92 -8.20 31.05
N HIS A 745 8.39 -8.25 32.28
CA HIS A 745 7.37 -7.33 32.76
C HIS A 745 7.77 -6.62 34.07
N GLY A 746 9.05 -6.60 34.42
CA GLY A 746 9.51 -5.81 35.55
C GLY A 746 10.84 -6.23 36.15
N VAL A 747 11.21 -5.51 37.21
CA VAL A 747 12.42 -5.73 38.00
C VAL A 747 12.06 -5.81 39.47
N TRP A 748 12.57 -6.82 40.16
CA TRP A 748 12.35 -7.05 41.59
C TRP A 748 13.68 -7.31 42.28
N LYS A 749 14.09 -6.44 43.21
CA LYS A 749 15.26 -6.69 44.04
C LYS A 749 14.91 -7.60 45.22
N PHE A 750 15.89 -8.40 45.66
CA PHE A 750 15.76 -9.33 46.77
C PHE A 750 17.10 -9.64 47.43
N SER A 751 17.05 -10.20 48.64
CA SER A 751 18.17 -10.79 49.37
C SER A 751 17.73 -12.11 50.02
N PRO A 752 18.64 -13.09 50.19
CA PRO A 752 18.43 -14.21 51.09
C PRO A 752 18.17 -13.74 52.53
N VAL A 753 17.28 -14.42 53.23
CA VAL A 753 17.11 -14.26 54.68
C VAL A 753 18.26 -15.03 55.33
N ARG A 754 19.09 -14.32 56.10
CA ARG A 754 20.26 -14.88 56.79
C ARG A 754 19.93 -15.33 58.19
#